data_AF-A0A970YFG0-F1
#
_entry.id   AF-A0A970YFG0-F1
#
_cell.length_a   1.000
_cell.length_b   1.000
_cell.length_c   1.000
_cell.angle_alpha   90.00
_cell.angle_beta   90.00
_cell.angle_gamma   90.00
#
_symmetry.space_group_name_H-M   'P 1'
#
loop_
_entity.id
_entity.type
_entity.pdbx_description
1 polymer ?
#
loop_
_entity_poly.entity_id
_entity_poly.type
_entity_poly.pdbx_seq_one_letter_code
_entity_poly.pdbx_strand_id
1 'polypeptide(L)'
;MTARSSTPLSILEEVLSGGQDWLWTAAILALASLPPLALGQSAWIPGIHRLVLLTVPAAALGLALARRRRRRSIAAPLVLGGLLLALLLAADPLAEPSAALERIWQAGRRLYWWATVVWLGGSNDDPLVPTVAAAWLLWLSCLWLGWSQGSGRSVMAGALPVGVVLAANSFFTLGGWAHLVAFVALTMLLLALGHSRGLQASGDHLGSASEPGTSAAAVALALPVAAVALALALALPPIASETVADAFWARAERPWRTTVRLVKWLFPGLSPGAASSPWIEDEAGAALPSARDLVQTLAPEETVVMYVHTSDPPPLGGPGPAGDPGLTDLGPKRYWRGMTYDVYTGEGWANSRTDAVRVPAGRGIQALPGPGQQVAQSFQILVPRDELIYVLAEPLSLGDEVRAHWRGEGDLAYLKAPVGGYEAVSLLVEPTAAELRAAGQDYPLEVRDRYLTVPDIPERVQRTALDLATSGDNPYDRLRGLEAYLRANYEYDLAVGEPAPGRDVVDFFLFESRRGFCDHYASAMVVLARLAGIPARLASGYTSGTYDYDRDRFVVRASNAHSWPEAYFPDIGWVAFEPTVTQAPFYRPPGSDGAAAAPVPAPSASAGQDGSTLPWLVAGATLAAGLAAWWVWRRRLPSDPVLRAYWSMELAGARLGVGNLGATPREYALLVARRVGELQPAVSDGVDGTAAALREVALAYEERRYRPDRPATAGLTSAWRRAEGVLWLLAAKQLPRAVAAQARRRWRDWSRRDGRA
;
A
#
# COMPACT_ATOMS: atom_id res chain seq x y z
N MET A 1 7.54 52.67 -23.40
CA MET A 1 7.04 51.93 -22.23
C MET A 1 5.59 51.55 -22.48
N THR A 2 5.32 50.30 -22.85
CA THR A 2 3.96 49.75 -22.95
C THR A 2 3.93 48.48 -22.11
N ALA A 3 3.30 48.58 -20.93
CA ALA A 3 3.10 47.45 -20.05
C ALA A 3 2.02 46.54 -20.66
N ARG A 4 2.43 45.44 -21.29
CA ARG A 4 1.50 44.37 -21.67
C ARG A 4 0.99 43.72 -20.39
N SER A 5 -0.31 43.84 -20.12
CA SER A 5 -1.01 43.06 -19.11
C SER A 5 -1.04 41.60 -19.57
N SER A 6 -0.17 40.78 -18.98
CA SER A 6 -0.16 39.33 -19.20
C SER A 6 -1.37 38.70 -18.48
N THR A 7 -2.34 38.18 -19.24
CA THR A 7 -3.45 37.36 -18.74
C THR A 7 -2.96 35.96 -18.31
N PRO A 8 -3.70 35.21 -17.47
CA PRO A 8 -3.32 33.85 -17.04
C PRO A 8 -3.05 32.88 -18.21
N LEU A 9 -3.78 33.04 -19.31
CA LEU A 9 -3.59 32.26 -20.55
C LEU A 9 -2.25 32.57 -21.24
N SER A 10 -1.83 33.84 -21.28
CA SER A 10 -0.53 34.22 -21.82
C SER A 10 0.65 33.64 -21.03
N ILE A 11 0.47 33.37 -19.73
CA ILE A 11 1.48 32.73 -18.86
C ILE A 11 1.64 31.24 -19.23
N LEU A 12 0.56 30.55 -19.57
CA LEU A 12 0.59 29.15 -20.02
C LEU A 12 1.23 29.03 -21.41
N GLU A 13 0.89 29.94 -22.34
CA GLU A 13 1.52 29.97 -23.67
C GLU A 13 3.01 30.28 -23.61
N GLU A 14 3.46 31.19 -22.74
CA GLU A 14 4.88 31.52 -22.53
C GLU A 14 5.66 30.37 -21.84
N VAL A 15 4.97 29.52 -21.07
CA VAL A 15 5.56 28.30 -20.48
C VAL A 15 5.71 27.18 -21.53
N LEU A 16 4.80 27.08 -22.48
CA LEU A 16 4.79 26.03 -23.52
C LEU A 16 5.58 26.40 -24.78
N SER A 17 5.76 27.69 -25.09
CA SER A 17 6.43 28.19 -26.31
C SER A 17 7.96 28.36 -26.20
N GLY A 18 8.54 28.15 -25.01
CA GLY A 18 9.99 28.23 -24.79
C GLY A 18 10.74 27.06 -25.44
N GLY A 19 11.35 27.30 -26.59
CA GLY A 19 12.16 26.32 -27.33
C GLY A 19 13.26 25.66 -26.48
N GLN A 20 13.48 24.37 -26.74
CA GLN A 20 14.48 23.47 -26.14
C GLN A 20 14.21 22.95 -24.71
N ASP A 21 13.26 23.54 -23.96
CA ASP A 21 13.04 23.24 -22.54
C ASP A 21 11.76 22.44 -22.20
N TRP A 22 10.98 22.05 -23.22
CA TRP A 22 9.66 21.43 -23.04
C TRP A 22 9.70 20.09 -22.27
N LEU A 23 10.73 19.27 -22.45
CA LEU A 23 10.88 17.97 -21.76
C LEU A 23 11.03 18.13 -20.24
N TRP A 24 11.72 19.18 -19.80
CA TRP A 24 11.87 19.48 -18.37
C TRP A 24 10.56 19.90 -17.74
N THR A 25 9.86 20.82 -18.41
CA THR A 25 8.56 21.30 -17.96
C THR A 25 7.57 20.13 -17.91
N ALA A 26 7.57 19.28 -18.94
CA ALA A 26 6.74 18.07 -18.98
C ALA A 26 7.06 17.11 -17.81
N ALA A 27 8.34 16.86 -17.52
CA ALA A 27 8.74 16.00 -16.40
C ALA A 27 8.33 16.56 -15.03
N ILE A 28 8.38 17.89 -14.83
CA ILE A 28 7.90 18.56 -13.61
C ILE A 28 6.38 18.40 -13.46
N LEU A 29 5.63 18.66 -14.53
CA LEU A 29 4.17 18.55 -14.50
C LEU A 29 3.73 17.09 -14.30
N ALA A 30 4.46 16.12 -14.87
CA ALA A 30 4.23 14.70 -14.64
C ALA A 30 4.54 14.29 -13.18
N LEU A 31 5.60 14.85 -12.58
CA LEU A 31 5.88 14.59 -11.16
C LEU A 31 4.80 15.20 -10.25
N ALA A 32 4.28 16.38 -10.61
CA ALA A 32 3.21 17.06 -9.89
C ALA A 32 1.86 16.33 -9.96
N SER A 33 1.60 15.54 -11.02
CA SER A 33 0.35 14.79 -11.15
C SER A 33 0.34 13.45 -10.40
N LEU A 34 1.49 12.93 -9.95
CA LEU A 34 1.55 11.64 -9.25
C LEU A 34 0.80 11.62 -7.91
N PRO A 35 0.95 12.60 -6.99
CA PRO A 35 0.27 12.56 -5.69
C PRO A 35 -1.26 12.47 -5.75
N PRO A 36 -1.98 13.29 -6.54
CA PRO A 36 -3.43 13.22 -6.59
C PRO A 36 -3.94 11.97 -7.32
N LEU A 37 -3.16 11.38 -8.24
CA LEU A 37 -3.46 10.07 -8.82
C LEU A 37 -3.35 8.95 -7.77
N ALA A 38 -2.28 8.99 -6.97
CA ALA A 38 -2.06 8.05 -5.88
C ALA A 38 -3.17 8.14 -4.80
N LEU A 39 -3.55 9.38 -4.44
CA LEU A 39 -4.66 9.64 -3.52
C LEU A 39 -6.03 9.24 -4.11
N GLY A 40 -6.22 9.40 -5.42
CA GLY A 40 -7.46 8.99 -6.10
C GLY A 40 -7.72 7.49 -6.03
N GLN A 41 -6.68 6.66 -6.01
CA GLN A 41 -6.78 5.21 -5.86
C GLN A 41 -7.03 4.77 -4.41
N SER A 42 -6.73 5.63 -3.45
CA SER A 42 -6.82 5.32 -2.02
C SER A 42 -8.27 5.30 -1.49
N ALA A 43 -9.19 6.00 -2.16
CA ALA A 43 -10.58 6.22 -1.73
C ALA A 43 -10.76 6.83 -0.32
N TRP A 44 -9.72 7.46 0.25
CA TRP A 44 -9.74 8.04 1.62
C TRP A 44 -10.80 9.12 1.81
N ILE A 45 -11.12 9.86 0.74
CA ILE A 45 -12.08 10.97 0.75
C ILE A 45 -12.87 10.91 -0.56
N PRO A 46 -14.22 10.95 -0.51
CA PRO A 46 -15.05 11.08 -1.70
C PRO A 46 -14.64 12.29 -2.55
N GLY A 47 -14.40 12.08 -3.85
CA GLY A 47 -14.06 13.18 -4.77
C GLY A 47 -12.61 13.67 -4.72
N ILE A 48 -11.71 13.03 -3.96
CA ILE A 48 -10.29 13.43 -3.84
C ILE A 48 -9.54 13.50 -5.17
N HIS A 49 -9.98 12.72 -6.17
CA HIS A 49 -9.44 12.75 -7.53
C HIS A 49 -9.51 14.14 -8.17
N ARG A 50 -10.46 15.00 -7.74
CA ARG A 50 -10.61 16.38 -8.24
C ARG A 50 -9.44 17.27 -7.81
N LEU A 51 -8.69 16.90 -6.79
CA LEU A 51 -7.48 17.62 -6.36
C LEU A 51 -6.37 17.60 -7.42
N VAL A 52 -6.44 16.70 -8.43
CA VAL A 52 -5.62 16.78 -9.66
C VAL A 52 -5.65 18.19 -10.25
N LEU A 53 -6.82 18.84 -10.25
CA LEU A 53 -7.03 20.16 -10.85
C LEU A 53 -6.23 21.27 -10.16
N LEU A 54 -5.71 21.02 -8.95
CA LEU A 54 -4.89 21.99 -8.19
C LEU A 54 -3.39 21.84 -8.44
N THR A 55 -2.92 20.61 -8.65
CA THR A 55 -1.49 20.26 -8.60
C THR A 55 -0.69 20.74 -9.81
N VAL A 56 -1.21 20.51 -11.01
CA VAL A 56 -0.56 20.93 -12.27
C VAL A 56 -0.50 22.46 -12.38
N PRO A 57 -1.59 23.22 -12.11
CA PRO A 57 -1.51 24.68 -12.05
C PRO A 57 -0.55 25.20 -10.99
N ALA A 58 -0.49 24.58 -9.81
CA ALA A 58 0.45 24.98 -8.76
C ALA A 58 1.91 24.84 -9.22
N ALA A 59 2.27 23.74 -9.87
CA ALA A 59 3.62 23.53 -10.41
C ALA A 59 3.95 24.52 -11.54
N ALA A 60 3.01 24.77 -12.46
CA ALA A 60 3.18 25.76 -13.53
C ALA A 60 3.38 27.18 -12.98
N LEU A 61 2.60 27.54 -11.96
CA LEU A 61 2.71 28.82 -11.26
C LEU A 61 4.06 28.96 -10.53
N GLY A 62 4.53 27.89 -9.88
CA GLY A 62 5.85 27.84 -9.25
C GLY A 62 6.97 28.12 -10.25
N LEU A 63 6.91 27.50 -11.44
CA LEU A 63 7.85 27.75 -12.54
C LEU A 63 7.81 29.21 -13.00
N ALA A 64 6.61 29.78 -13.17
CA ALA A 64 6.44 31.19 -13.56
C ALA A 64 7.02 32.16 -12.52
N LEU A 65 6.84 31.87 -11.23
CA LEU A 65 7.40 32.66 -10.13
C LEU A 65 8.92 32.65 -10.12
N ALA A 66 9.54 31.51 -10.38
CA ALA A 66 10.99 31.40 -10.38
C ALA A 66 11.65 32.25 -11.47
N ARG A 67 11.01 32.36 -12.64
CA ARG A 67 11.47 33.21 -13.75
C ARG A 67 11.36 34.71 -13.42
N ARG A 68 10.38 35.12 -12.62
CA ARG A 68 10.19 36.51 -12.19
C ARG A 68 10.90 36.80 -10.86
N ARG A 69 12.24 36.80 -10.90
CA ARG A 69 13.20 36.92 -9.78
C ARG A 69 13.03 38.13 -8.82
N ARG A 70 12.00 38.98 -8.95
CA ARG A 70 11.98 40.35 -8.37
C ARG A 70 10.74 40.80 -7.57
N ARG A 71 9.74 39.96 -7.26
CA ARG A 71 8.61 40.40 -6.41
C ARG A 71 8.24 39.40 -5.31
N ARG A 72 8.84 39.59 -4.12
CA ARG A 72 8.45 38.90 -2.87
C ARG A 72 6.98 39.17 -2.48
N SER A 73 6.39 40.26 -2.95
CA SER A 73 5.00 40.66 -2.67
C SER A 73 3.92 39.80 -3.34
N ILE A 74 4.26 38.90 -4.27
CA ILE A 74 3.30 38.04 -4.97
C ILE A 74 3.19 36.65 -4.32
N ALA A 75 4.12 36.26 -3.45
CA ALA A 75 4.13 34.93 -2.83
C ALA A 75 2.93 34.71 -1.89
N ALA A 76 2.59 35.68 -1.05
CA ALA A 76 1.47 35.59 -0.10
C ALA A 76 0.09 35.39 -0.77
N PRO A 77 -0.34 36.19 -1.77
CA PRO A 77 -1.64 35.99 -2.41
C PRO A 77 -1.74 34.65 -3.19
N LEU A 78 -0.63 34.05 -3.60
CA LEU A 78 -0.64 32.75 -4.28
C LEU A 78 -0.74 31.55 -3.32
N VAL A 79 -0.21 31.70 -2.09
CA VAL A 79 -0.46 30.74 -1.01
C VAL A 79 -1.93 30.80 -0.56
N LEU A 80 -2.50 32.00 -0.47
CA LEU A 80 -3.92 32.22 -0.17
C LEU A 80 -4.85 31.77 -1.31
N GLY A 81 -4.45 31.97 -2.57
CA GLY A 81 -5.22 31.53 -3.74
C GLY A 81 -5.39 30.01 -3.81
N GLY A 82 -4.36 29.24 -3.44
CA GLY A 82 -4.45 27.78 -3.33
C GLY A 82 -5.42 27.31 -2.25
N LEU A 83 -5.46 28.01 -1.10
CA LEU A 83 -6.40 27.71 -0.03
C LEU A 83 -7.85 28.02 -0.45
N LEU A 84 -8.08 29.14 -1.13
CA LEU A 84 -9.41 29.51 -1.65
C LEU A 84 -9.90 28.49 -2.70
N LEU A 85 -9.01 28.04 -3.59
CA LEU A 85 -9.33 27.06 -4.62
C LEU A 85 -9.56 25.66 -4.03
N ALA A 86 -8.82 25.29 -2.98
CA ALA A 86 -9.06 24.09 -2.18
C ALA A 86 -10.44 24.12 -1.51
N LEU A 87 -10.82 25.25 -0.89
CA LEU A 87 -12.15 25.45 -0.30
C LEU A 87 -13.28 25.34 -1.34
N LEU A 88 -13.08 25.92 -2.53
CA LEU A 88 -14.07 25.87 -3.61
C LEU A 88 -14.25 24.47 -4.23
N LEU A 89 -13.18 23.67 -4.28
CA LEU A 89 -13.23 22.29 -4.80
C LEU A 89 -13.71 21.27 -3.78
N ALA A 90 -13.50 21.55 -2.48
CA ALA A 90 -13.96 20.70 -1.38
C ALA A 90 -15.43 20.95 -1.00
N ALA A 91 -16.02 22.07 -1.42
CA ALA A 91 -17.45 22.35 -1.28
C ALA A 91 -18.27 21.64 -2.38
N ASP A 92 -19.41 21.07 -2.00
CA ASP A 92 -20.29 20.18 -2.79
C ASP A 92 -20.60 20.67 -4.24
N PRO A 93 -20.45 19.83 -5.29
CA PRO A 93 -20.63 20.22 -6.69
C PRO A 93 -22.08 20.41 -7.17
N LEU A 94 -23.11 20.04 -6.41
CA LEU A 94 -24.50 20.06 -6.89
C LEU A 94 -25.15 21.46 -6.95
N ALA A 95 -24.44 22.53 -6.58
CA ALA A 95 -24.99 23.89 -6.53
C ALA A 95 -24.65 24.75 -7.77
N GLU A 96 -25.64 25.47 -8.27
CA GLU A 96 -25.65 26.37 -9.43
C GLU A 96 -24.42 27.32 -9.57
N PRO A 97 -24.09 27.79 -10.79
CA PRO A 97 -22.87 28.58 -11.08
C PRO A 97 -22.77 29.95 -10.37
N SER A 98 -23.88 30.52 -9.87
CA SER A 98 -23.91 31.80 -9.14
C SER A 98 -23.50 31.70 -7.65
N ALA A 99 -23.19 30.50 -7.16
CA ALA A 99 -23.04 30.19 -5.73
C ALA A 99 -21.60 30.26 -5.16
N ALA A 100 -20.61 30.84 -5.84
CA ALA A 100 -19.21 30.77 -5.38
C ALA A 100 -18.97 31.38 -3.97
N LEU A 101 -19.59 32.52 -3.68
CA LEU A 101 -19.54 33.15 -2.35
C LEU A 101 -20.27 32.30 -1.31
N GLU A 102 -21.39 31.70 -1.68
CA GLU A 102 -22.17 30.81 -0.80
C GLU A 102 -21.37 29.54 -0.46
N ARG A 103 -20.61 28.97 -1.41
CA ARG A 103 -19.71 27.83 -1.17
C ARG A 103 -18.60 28.18 -0.16
N ILE A 104 -17.99 29.35 -0.32
CA ILE A 104 -16.95 29.85 0.60
C ILE A 104 -17.55 30.05 2.00
N TRP A 105 -18.75 30.62 2.08
CA TRP A 105 -19.47 30.82 3.33
C TRP A 105 -19.81 29.49 4.04
N GLN A 106 -20.34 28.52 3.29
CA GLN A 106 -20.66 27.18 3.81
C GLN A 106 -19.42 26.42 4.28
N ALA A 107 -18.32 26.50 3.51
CA ALA A 107 -17.05 25.91 3.91
C ALA A 107 -16.50 26.57 5.19
N GLY A 108 -16.59 27.90 5.30
CA GLY A 108 -16.21 28.65 6.50
C GLY A 108 -17.03 28.25 7.73
N ARG A 109 -18.35 28.06 7.57
CA ARG A 109 -19.24 27.63 8.65
C ARG A 109 -18.93 26.20 9.12
N ARG A 110 -18.66 25.28 8.19
CA ARG A 110 -18.26 23.89 8.50
C ARG A 110 -16.91 23.85 9.22
N LEU A 111 -15.95 24.67 8.80
CA LEU A 111 -14.65 24.79 9.47
C LEU A 111 -14.78 25.36 10.90
N TYR A 112 -15.64 26.38 11.08
CA TYR A 112 -15.96 26.92 12.40
C TYR A 112 -16.59 25.87 13.32
N TRP A 113 -17.55 25.09 12.81
CA TRP A 113 -18.19 24.02 13.58
C TRP A 113 -17.20 22.92 13.97
N TRP A 114 -16.38 22.47 13.03
CA TRP A 114 -15.31 21.52 13.32
C TRP A 114 -14.37 22.04 14.41
N ALA A 115 -13.91 23.29 14.31
CA ALA A 115 -13.00 23.87 15.31
C ALA A 115 -13.66 23.96 16.70
N THR A 116 -14.96 24.25 16.74
CA THR A 116 -15.72 24.31 18.00
C THR A 116 -15.87 22.93 18.64
N VAL A 117 -16.19 21.89 17.84
CA VAL A 117 -16.34 20.51 18.31
C VAL A 117 -15.01 19.97 18.85
N VAL A 118 -13.91 20.20 18.13
CA VAL A 118 -12.55 19.81 18.56
C VAL A 118 -12.16 20.52 19.86
N TRP A 119 -12.47 21.83 19.99
CA TRP A 119 -12.15 22.60 21.20
C TRP A 119 -12.94 22.11 22.43
N LEU A 120 -14.15 21.60 22.22
CA LEU A 120 -15.00 21.00 23.25
C LEU A 120 -14.65 19.52 23.54
N GLY A 121 -13.61 18.97 22.89
CA GLY A 121 -13.18 17.58 23.08
C GLY A 121 -14.01 16.54 22.33
N GLY A 122 -14.89 16.95 21.41
CA GLY A 122 -15.64 16.05 20.53
C GLY A 122 -14.96 15.81 19.19
N SER A 123 -15.52 14.91 18.38
CA SER A 123 -15.09 14.62 17.01
C SER A 123 -16.21 14.95 15.99
N ASN A 124 -15.84 15.19 14.73
CA ASN A 124 -16.79 15.56 13.67
C ASN A 124 -16.43 14.83 12.36
N ASP A 125 -17.40 14.08 11.80
CA ASP A 125 -17.23 13.22 10.63
C ASP A 125 -17.19 13.97 9.29
N ASP A 126 -17.23 15.30 9.34
CA ASP A 126 -17.21 16.17 8.17
C ASP A 126 -15.89 16.03 7.36
N PRO A 127 -15.93 15.54 6.10
CA PRO A 127 -14.72 15.31 5.30
C PRO A 127 -14.09 16.61 4.76
N LEU A 128 -14.72 17.78 4.95
CA LEU A 128 -14.24 19.05 4.40
C LEU A 128 -12.84 19.40 4.89
N VAL A 129 -12.59 19.31 6.20
CA VAL A 129 -11.32 19.74 6.79
C VAL A 129 -10.15 18.88 6.32
N PRO A 130 -10.21 17.53 6.34
CA PRO A 130 -9.12 16.72 5.81
C PRO A 130 -8.94 16.92 4.29
N THR A 131 -10.02 17.16 3.54
CA THR A 131 -9.95 17.47 2.10
C THR A 131 -9.20 18.77 1.84
N VAL A 132 -9.53 19.84 2.56
CA VAL A 132 -8.90 21.15 2.42
C VAL A 132 -7.43 21.08 2.85
N ALA A 133 -7.12 20.37 3.93
CA ALA A 133 -5.74 20.17 4.39
C ALA A 133 -4.90 19.41 3.35
N ALA A 134 -5.42 18.30 2.83
CA ALA A 134 -4.75 17.52 1.78
C ALA A 134 -4.55 18.35 0.51
N ALA A 135 -5.59 19.06 0.06
CA ALA A 135 -5.54 19.96 -1.09
C ALA A 135 -4.48 21.05 -0.93
N TRP A 136 -4.38 21.65 0.26
CA TRP A 136 -3.42 22.71 0.53
C TRP A 136 -1.98 22.18 0.62
N LEU A 137 -1.76 21.02 1.25
CA LEU A 137 -0.46 20.34 1.28
C LEU A 137 0.02 19.97 -0.13
N LEU A 138 -0.87 19.44 -0.97
CA LEU A 138 -0.61 19.14 -2.37
C LEU A 138 -0.25 20.38 -3.17
N TRP A 139 -1.02 21.46 -3.00
CA TRP A 139 -0.77 22.75 -3.63
C TRP A 139 0.63 23.27 -3.27
N LEU A 140 0.98 23.31 -1.97
CA LEU A 140 2.27 23.79 -1.50
C LEU A 140 3.44 22.92 -2.00
N SER A 141 3.26 21.60 -2.01
CA SER A 141 4.27 20.65 -2.49
C SER A 141 4.56 20.83 -3.99
N CYS A 142 3.51 20.98 -4.80
CA CYS A 142 3.64 21.18 -6.25
C CYS A 142 4.14 22.58 -6.60
N LEU A 143 3.71 23.61 -5.85
CA LEU A 143 4.22 24.97 -5.98
C LEU A 143 5.72 25.02 -5.65
N TRP A 144 6.14 24.35 -4.57
CA TRP A 144 7.54 24.21 -4.19
C TRP A 144 8.35 23.49 -5.27
N LEU A 145 7.83 22.37 -5.79
CA LEU A 145 8.47 21.63 -6.88
C LEU A 145 8.74 22.57 -8.07
N GLY A 146 7.71 23.23 -8.59
CA GLY A 146 7.84 24.11 -9.74
C GLY A 146 8.79 25.28 -9.49
N TRP A 147 8.68 25.92 -8.33
CA TRP A 147 9.54 27.06 -7.96
C TRP A 147 11.01 26.66 -7.74
N SER A 148 11.24 25.52 -7.06
CA SER A 148 12.58 25.00 -6.79
C SER A 148 13.30 24.66 -8.10
N GLN A 149 12.63 23.92 -9.01
CA GLN A 149 13.20 23.58 -10.31
C GLN A 149 13.41 24.80 -11.19
N GLY A 150 12.47 25.75 -11.20
CA GLY A 150 12.62 26.99 -11.97
C GLY A 150 13.71 27.92 -11.44
N SER A 151 14.06 27.81 -10.14
CA SER A 151 15.09 28.63 -9.49
C SER A 151 16.50 28.03 -9.61
N GLY A 152 16.66 26.89 -10.28
CA GLY A 152 17.94 26.19 -10.41
C GLY A 152 18.44 25.56 -9.09
N ARG A 153 17.53 25.24 -8.16
CA ARG A 153 17.89 24.53 -6.91
C ARG A 153 18.09 23.04 -7.19
N SER A 154 18.59 22.31 -6.18
CA SER A 154 18.73 20.85 -6.24
C SER A 154 17.40 20.19 -6.65
N VAL A 155 17.45 19.36 -7.69
CA VAL A 155 16.31 18.56 -8.17
C VAL A 155 15.68 17.79 -7.02
N MET A 156 16.54 17.19 -6.18
CA MET A 156 16.13 16.37 -5.05
C MET A 156 15.42 17.18 -3.97
N ALA A 157 15.91 18.38 -3.66
CA ALA A 157 15.26 19.27 -2.69
C ALA A 157 13.89 19.77 -3.18
N GLY A 158 13.70 19.90 -4.50
CA GLY A 158 12.40 20.25 -5.08
C GLY A 158 11.41 19.08 -5.12
N ALA A 159 11.88 17.86 -5.38
CA ALA A 159 11.05 16.66 -5.47
C ALA A 159 10.68 16.08 -4.09
N LEU A 160 11.46 16.36 -3.04
CA LEU A 160 11.29 15.78 -1.71
C LEU A 160 9.87 15.89 -1.13
N PRO A 161 9.19 17.05 -1.12
CA PRO A 161 7.83 17.14 -0.54
C PRO A 161 6.81 16.26 -1.28
N VAL A 162 6.91 16.18 -2.61
CA VAL A 162 6.09 15.28 -3.44
C VAL A 162 6.37 13.82 -3.11
N GLY A 163 7.64 13.46 -2.93
CA GLY A 163 8.06 12.12 -2.51
C GLY A 163 7.53 11.75 -1.11
N VAL A 164 7.54 12.68 -0.16
CA VAL A 164 6.99 12.47 1.20
C VAL A 164 5.49 12.22 1.14
N VAL A 165 4.73 12.98 0.36
CA VAL A 165 3.28 12.76 0.19
C VAL A 165 3.00 11.38 -0.43
N LEU A 166 3.77 10.99 -1.45
CA LEU A 166 3.63 9.68 -2.09
C LEU A 166 4.03 8.52 -1.17
N ALA A 167 5.08 8.70 -0.37
CA ALA A 167 5.52 7.72 0.61
C ALA A 167 4.49 7.55 1.72
N ALA A 168 3.93 8.66 2.23
CA ALA A 168 2.85 8.62 3.19
C ALA A 168 1.62 7.91 2.60
N ASN A 169 1.16 8.30 1.40
CA ASN A 169 0.02 7.64 0.75
C ASN A 169 0.27 6.14 0.53
N SER A 170 1.47 5.76 0.12
CA SER A 170 1.84 4.35 -0.10
C SER A 170 2.00 3.56 1.19
N PHE A 171 2.33 4.21 2.30
CA PHE A 171 2.28 3.60 3.63
C PHE A 171 0.83 3.26 4.01
N PHE A 172 -0.08 4.16 3.67
CA PHE A 172 -1.49 4.06 3.99
C PHE A 172 -2.30 3.14 3.05
N THR A 173 -1.75 2.77 1.89
CA THR A 173 -2.44 1.99 0.86
C THR A 173 -1.55 0.87 0.33
N LEU A 174 -2.06 -0.36 0.28
CA LEU A 174 -1.33 -1.52 -0.29
C LEU A 174 -1.03 -1.41 -1.80
N GLY A 175 -1.53 -0.37 -2.48
CA GLY A 175 -1.44 -0.17 -3.94
C GLY A 175 -0.59 1.01 -4.43
N GLY A 176 0.10 1.77 -3.56
CA GLY A 176 0.74 3.05 -3.94
C GLY A 176 2.12 2.98 -4.59
N TRP A 177 2.78 1.83 -4.56
CA TRP A 177 4.21 1.64 -4.86
C TRP A 177 4.57 1.91 -6.34
N ALA A 178 3.63 1.71 -7.27
CA ALA A 178 3.80 2.12 -8.67
C ALA A 178 4.04 3.65 -8.80
N HIS A 179 3.39 4.47 -7.96
CA HIS A 179 3.57 5.92 -7.97
C HIS A 179 4.92 6.34 -7.35
N LEU A 180 5.39 5.61 -6.33
CA LEU A 180 6.74 5.81 -5.78
C LEU A 180 7.82 5.49 -6.81
N VAL A 181 7.67 4.40 -7.57
CA VAL A 181 8.64 4.06 -8.61
C VAL A 181 8.55 5.03 -9.80
N ALA A 182 7.35 5.44 -10.20
CA ALA A 182 7.18 6.51 -11.18
C ALA A 182 7.84 7.82 -10.71
N PHE A 183 7.72 8.15 -9.41
CA PHE A 183 8.38 9.30 -8.81
C PHE A 183 9.91 9.19 -8.89
N VAL A 184 10.49 8.03 -8.55
CA VAL A 184 11.94 7.81 -8.67
C VAL A 184 12.38 7.94 -10.13
N ALA A 185 11.67 7.31 -11.07
CA ALA A 185 11.99 7.35 -12.49
C ALA A 185 11.94 8.79 -13.06
N LEU A 186 10.89 9.55 -12.74
CA LEU A 186 10.76 10.95 -13.16
C LEU A 186 11.78 11.86 -12.47
N THR A 187 12.12 11.61 -11.21
CA THR A 187 13.16 12.36 -10.50
C THR A 187 14.55 12.09 -11.08
N MET A 188 14.85 10.84 -11.49
CA MET A 188 16.08 10.51 -12.22
C MET A 188 16.12 11.19 -13.59
N LEU A 189 14.99 11.24 -14.30
CA LEU A 189 14.88 11.99 -15.56
C LEU A 189 15.16 13.48 -15.35
N LEU A 190 14.63 14.09 -14.29
CA LEU A 190 14.94 15.47 -13.89
C LEU A 190 16.39 15.63 -13.45
N LEU A 191 17.02 14.65 -12.81
CA LEU A 191 18.46 14.75 -12.53
C LEU A 191 19.28 14.79 -13.82
N ALA A 192 18.97 13.90 -14.77
CA ALA A 192 19.69 13.81 -16.05
C ALA A 192 19.51 15.07 -16.90
N LEU A 193 18.27 15.54 -17.04
CA LEU A 193 17.97 16.78 -17.75
C LEU A 193 18.60 18.00 -17.04
N GLY A 194 18.63 18.03 -15.71
CA GLY A 194 19.18 19.14 -14.93
C GLY A 194 20.69 19.21 -15.04
N HIS A 195 21.35 18.05 -15.00
CA HIS A 195 22.78 17.93 -15.27
C HIS A 195 23.12 18.41 -16.69
N SER A 196 22.31 18.03 -17.69
CA SER A 196 22.51 18.49 -19.08
C SER A 196 22.42 20.01 -19.22
N ARG A 197 21.52 20.65 -18.47
CA ARG A 197 21.40 22.11 -18.43
C ARG A 197 22.58 22.79 -17.74
N GLY A 198 23.05 22.22 -16.63
CA GLY A 198 24.23 22.73 -15.93
C GLY A 198 25.47 22.72 -16.83
N LEU A 199 25.62 21.67 -17.64
CA LEU A 199 26.69 21.58 -18.66
C LEU A 199 26.52 22.63 -19.77
N GLN A 200 25.30 22.85 -20.27
CA GLN A 200 25.03 23.88 -21.28
C GLN A 200 25.31 25.30 -20.76
N ALA A 201 24.81 25.64 -19.57
CA ALA A 201 25.05 26.95 -18.96
C ALA A 201 26.54 27.20 -18.66
N SER A 202 27.29 26.16 -18.29
CA SER A 202 28.74 26.25 -18.10
C SER A 202 29.49 26.44 -19.42
N GLY A 203 29.01 25.81 -20.50
CA GLY A 203 29.56 25.98 -21.85
C GLY A 203 29.34 27.39 -22.41
N ASP A 204 28.15 27.95 -22.21
CA ASP A 204 27.80 29.32 -22.62
C ASP A 204 28.64 30.38 -21.89
N HIS A 205 28.91 30.19 -20.59
CA HIS A 205 29.78 31.08 -19.81
C HIS A 205 31.26 31.02 -20.21
N LEU A 206 31.72 29.88 -20.74
CA LEU A 206 33.08 29.68 -21.20
C LEU A 206 33.27 30.03 -22.69
N GLY A 207 32.22 30.49 -23.38
CA GLY A 207 32.26 30.85 -24.80
C GLY A 207 32.49 29.66 -25.75
N SER A 208 32.49 28.43 -25.24
CA SER A 208 32.57 27.22 -26.05
C SER A 208 31.17 26.81 -26.44
N ALA A 209 30.82 26.90 -27.72
CA ALA A 209 29.53 26.41 -28.22
C ALA A 209 29.37 24.94 -27.81
N SER A 210 28.49 24.67 -26.83
CA SER A 210 28.25 23.31 -26.35
C SER A 210 27.70 22.49 -27.51
N GLU A 211 28.40 21.43 -27.94
CA GLU A 211 27.93 20.61 -29.05
C GLU A 211 26.52 20.04 -28.72
N PRO A 212 25.50 20.25 -29.57
CA PRO A 212 24.11 19.83 -29.31
C PRO A 212 23.91 18.31 -29.15
N GLY A 213 24.96 17.49 -29.27
CA GLY A 213 24.94 16.04 -29.10
C GLY A 213 25.08 15.54 -27.65
N THR A 214 25.66 16.32 -26.73
CA THR A 214 25.96 15.83 -25.35
C THR A 214 24.71 15.76 -24.47
N SER A 215 23.79 16.73 -24.59
CA SER A 215 22.50 16.70 -23.89
C SER A 215 21.55 15.64 -24.47
N ALA A 216 21.58 15.43 -25.79
CA ALA A 216 20.81 14.37 -26.45
C ALA A 216 21.25 12.95 -26.01
N ALA A 217 22.54 12.74 -25.78
CA ALA A 217 23.06 11.45 -25.31
C ALA A 217 22.68 11.16 -23.85
N ALA A 218 22.73 12.15 -22.95
CA ALA A 218 22.30 12.00 -21.57
C ALA A 218 20.78 11.70 -21.47
N VAL A 219 19.97 12.38 -22.28
CA VAL A 219 18.52 12.14 -22.38
C VAL A 219 18.22 10.76 -23.01
N ALA A 220 18.97 10.36 -24.03
CA ALA A 220 18.84 9.05 -24.67
C ALA A 220 19.27 7.87 -23.77
N LEU A 221 20.10 8.11 -22.75
CA LEU A 221 20.48 7.12 -21.72
C LEU A 221 19.51 7.10 -20.54
N ALA A 222 18.95 8.24 -20.16
CA ALA A 222 18.01 8.33 -19.03
C ALA A 222 16.62 7.75 -19.35
N LEU A 223 16.12 7.95 -20.57
CA LEU A 223 14.81 7.45 -21.01
C LEU A 223 14.68 5.91 -20.94
N PRO A 224 15.63 5.11 -21.45
CA PRO A 224 15.58 3.65 -21.33
C PRO A 224 15.69 3.17 -19.89
N VAL A 225 16.52 3.80 -19.07
CA VAL A 225 16.68 3.43 -17.65
C VAL A 225 15.39 3.72 -16.87
N ALA A 226 14.77 4.88 -17.10
CA ALA A 226 13.48 5.23 -16.51
C ALA A 226 12.36 4.29 -17.00
N ALA A 227 12.34 3.95 -18.29
CA ALA A 227 11.37 3.01 -18.86
C ALA A 227 11.53 1.58 -18.30
N VAL A 228 12.77 1.11 -18.11
CA VAL A 228 13.07 -0.19 -17.49
C VAL A 228 12.69 -0.20 -16.02
N ALA A 229 13.01 0.86 -15.27
CA ALA A 229 12.60 0.98 -13.87
C ALA A 229 11.07 0.98 -13.71
N LEU A 230 10.36 1.69 -14.59
CA LEU A 230 8.89 1.71 -14.63
C LEU A 230 8.32 0.34 -15.02
N ALA A 231 8.88 -0.33 -16.03
CA ALA A 231 8.45 -1.66 -16.45
C ALA A 231 8.69 -2.72 -15.37
N LEU A 232 9.83 -2.65 -14.65
CA LEU A 232 10.11 -3.52 -13.51
C LEU A 232 9.14 -3.27 -12.36
N ALA A 233 8.78 -2.01 -12.08
CA ALA A 233 7.74 -1.69 -11.09
C ALA A 233 6.37 -2.25 -11.43
N LEU A 234 6.00 -2.23 -12.71
CA LEU A 234 4.71 -2.75 -13.17
C LEU A 234 4.69 -4.28 -13.24
N ALA A 235 5.86 -4.94 -13.34
CA ALA A 235 5.97 -6.39 -13.54
C ALA A 235 6.34 -7.18 -12.28
N LEU A 236 6.99 -6.56 -11.29
CA LEU A 236 7.32 -7.23 -10.03
C LEU A 236 6.10 -7.18 -9.09
N PRO A 237 5.68 -8.31 -8.49
CA PRO A 237 4.72 -8.27 -7.38
C PRO A 237 5.31 -7.47 -6.21
N PRO A 238 4.47 -6.89 -5.33
CA PRO A 238 4.97 -6.10 -4.23
C PRO A 238 5.78 -7.01 -3.33
N ILE A 239 7.09 -6.81 -3.28
CA ILE A 239 7.94 -7.45 -2.29
C ILE A 239 7.74 -6.65 -0.99
N ALA A 240 6.55 -6.76 -0.40
CA ALA A 240 6.37 -6.51 1.00
C ALA A 240 6.99 -7.72 1.71
N SER A 241 8.31 -7.72 1.91
CA SER A 241 8.87 -8.64 2.89
C SER A 241 8.41 -8.12 4.25
N GLU A 242 7.35 -8.72 4.80
CA GLU A 242 6.80 -8.42 6.14
C GLU A 242 7.94 -8.17 7.14
N THR A 243 8.98 -9.02 7.10
CA THR A 243 10.18 -8.96 7.93
C THR A 243 10.98 -7.64 7.94
N VAL A 244 11.06 -6.89 6.83
CA VAL A 244 11.82 -5.62 6.79
C VAL A 244 10.96 -4.44 7.25
N ALA A 245 9.66 -4.49 6.93
CA ALA A 245 8.68 -3.54 7.45
C ALA A 245 8.54 -3.70 8.97
N ASP A 246 8.39 -4.93 9.46
CA ASP A 246 8.39 -5.31 10.88
C ASP A 246 9.57 -4.70 11.66
N ALA A 247 10.79 -4.92 11.15
CA ALA A 247 12.01 -4.49 11.84
C ALA A 247 12.18 -2.96 11.89
N PHE A 248 11.72 -2.25 10.85
CA PHE A 248 11.73 -0.78 10.83
C PHE A 248 10.67 -0.21 11.78
N TRP A 249 9.45 -0.76 11.76
CA TRP A 249 8.31 -0.26 12.52
C TRP A 249 8.38 -0.56 14.01
N ALA A 250 8.91 -1.73 14.41
CA ALA A 250 9.19 -2.05 15.81
C ALA A 250 10.10 -1.01 16.51
N ARG A 251 10.84 -0.20 15.73
CA ARG A 251 11.72 0.86 16.25
C ARG A 251 11.15 2.27 16.07
N ALA A 252 10.20 2.49 15.17
CA ALA A 252 9.57 3.78 14.89
C ALA A 252 8.20 3.99 15.60
N GLU A 253 7.63 2.95 16.21
CA GLU A 253 6.24 2.85 16.69
C GLU A 253 5.77 3.90 17.71
N ARG A 254 6.54 4.17 18.78
CA ARG A 254 6.00 4.91 19.94
C ARG A 254 5.61 6.37 19.66
N PRO A 255 6.41 7.20 18.96
CA PRO A 255 6.02 8.57 18.63
C PRO A 255 4.89 8.63 17.60
N TRP A 256 4.85 7.67 16.68
CA TRP A 256 3.97 7.70 15.51
C TRP A 256 2.52 7.31 15.84
N ARG A 257 2.31 6.37 16.77
CA ARG A 257 0.99 5.94 17.25
C ARG A 257 0.13 7.08 17.81
N THR A 258 0.75 8.04 18.50
CA THR A 258 0.05 9.22 19.03
C THR A 258 -0.41 10.15 17.92
N THR A 259 0.38 10.28 16.84
CA THR A 259 0.03 11.10 15.68
C THR A 259 -1.11 10.50 14.88
N VAL A 260 -1.09 9.19 14.61
CA VAL A 260 -2.17 8.51 13.86
C VAL A 260 -3.50 8.58 14.62
N ARG A 261 -3.49 8.35 15.95
CA ARG A 261 -4.69 8.48 16.80
C ARG A 261 -5.24 9.90 16.83
N LEU A 262 -4.37 10.90 16.96
CA LEU A 262 -4.79 12.30 16.88
C LEU A 262 -5.42 12.62 15.52
N VAL A 263 -4.87 12.09 14.42
CA VAL A 263 -5.43 12.27 13.07
C VAL A 263 -6.79 11.58 12.94
N LYS A 264 -6.96 10.33 13.41
CA LYS A 264 -8.25 9.63 13.40
C LYS A 264 -9.30 10.34 14.26
N TRP A 265 -8.93 10.77 15.46
CA TRP A 265 -9.82 11.53 16.36
C TRP A 265 -10.24 12.89 15.78
N LEU A 266 -9.30 13.62 15.15
CA LEU A 266 -9.60 14.91 14.49
C LEU A 266 -10.39 14.76 13.20
N PHE A 267 -10.26 13.62 12.51
CA PHE A 267 -10.83 13.36 11.19
C PHE A 267 -11.43 11.94 11.08
N PRO A 268 -12.52 11.62 11.81
CA PRO A 268 -13.08 10.27 11.83
C PRO A 268 -13.65 9.83 10.48
N GLY A 269 -14.06 10.78 9.64
CA GLY A 269 -14.52 10.53 8.26
C GLY A 269 -13.43 10.06 7.28
N LEU A 270 -12.17 9.94 7.72
CA LEU A 270 -11.11 9.29 6.93
C LEU A 270 -11.24 7.77 7.04
N SER A 271 -11.95 7.16 6.09
CA SER A 271 -12.05 5.70 6.01
C SER A 271 -10.91 5.14 5.15
N PRO A 272 -10.04 4.25 5.67
CA PRO A 272 -9.13 3.49 4.83
C PRO A 272 -9.98 2.64 3.88
N GLY A 273 -9.82 2.83 2.56
CA GLY A 273 -10.50 1.96 1.59
C GLY A 273 -10.09 0.49 1.78
N ALA A 274 -10.84 -0.44 1.16
CA ALA A 274 -10.69 -1.90 1.29
C ALA A 274 -9.29 -2.51 0.93
N ALA A 275 -8.31 -1.68 0.57
CA ALA A 275 -6.91 -2.04 0.31
C ALA A 275 -5.96 -1.27 1.26
N SER A 276 -6.34 -1.18 2.53
CA SER A 276 -5.55 -0.51 3.57
C SER A 276 -4.35 -1.39 3.98
N SER A 277 -3.29 -0.76 4.49
CA SER A 277 -2.06 -1.46 4.90
C SER A 277 -2.34 -2.45 6.05
N PRO A 278 -1.82 -3.70 6.03
CA PRO A 278 -1.98 -4.67 7.12
C PRO A 278 -1.52 -4.09 8.46
N TRP A 279 -0.54 -3.19 8.44
CA TRP A 279 -0.01 -2.47 9.60
C TRP A 279 -1.00 -1.47 10.22
N ILE A 280 -1.99 -0.98 9.46
CA ILE A 280 -3.05 -0.10 9.96
C ILE A 280 -4.19 -0.92 10.58
N GLU A 281 -4.42 -2.13 10.07
CA GLU A 281 -5.40 -3.08 10.59
C GLU A 281 -4.84 -3.84 11.82
N ASP A 282 -3.55 -4.19 11.85
CA ASP A 282 -2.88 -4.69 13.06
C ASP A 282 -2.74 -3.58 14.12
N GLU A 283 -2.60 -2.30 13.75
CA GLU A 283 -2.69 -1.16 14.69
C GLU A 283 -4.14 -0.83 15.12
N ALA A 284 -5.17 -1.38 14.45
CA ALA A 284 -6.50 -1.49 15.03
C ALA A 284 -6.56 -2.53 16.17
N GLY A 285 -5.44 -3.21 16.46
CA GLY A 285 -5.20 -4.01 17.66
C GLY A 285 -5.18 -3.21 18.97
N ALA A 286 -5.47 -1.91 18.98
CA ALA A 286 -5.74 -1.18 20.21
C ALA A 286 -7.04 -0.39 20.14
N ALA A 287 -7.91 -0.66 19.16
CA ALA A 287 -9.24 -0.06 19.05
C ALA A 287 -10.31 -1.11 19.38
N LEU A 288 -11.54 -0.65 19.62
CA LEU A 288 -12.68 -1.56 19.73
C LEU A 288 -12.83 -2.34 18.40
N PRO A 289 -13.10 -3.65 18.42
CA PRO A 289 -13.18 -4.45 17.21
C PRO A 289 -14.40 -4.06 16.41
N SER A 290 -14.19 -3.26 15.38
CA SER A 290 -15.18 -2.31 14.87
C SER A 290 -16.42 -2.91 14.19
N ALA A 291 -17.32 -3.48 14.99
CA ALA A 291 -18.68 -3.78 14.58
C ALA A 291 -19.39 -2.50 14.10
N ARG A 292 -19.06 -1.34 14.69
CA ARG A 292 -19.55 -0.02 14.27
C ARG A 292 -19.15 0.35 12.83
N ASP A 293 -17.91 0.12 12.43
CA ASP A 293 -17.44 0.52 11.09
C ASP A 293 -18.18 -0.26 9.99
N LEU A 294 -18.52 -1.52 10.26
CA LEU A 294 -19.32 -2.37 9.37
C LEU A 294 -20.76 -1.84 9.24
N VAL A 295 -21.30 -1.27 10.32
CA VAL A 295 -22.64 -0.67 10.35
C VAL A 295 -22.65 0.71 9.69
N GLN A 296 -21.57 1.50 9.75
CA GLN A 296 -21.57 2.89 9.25
C GLN A 296 -21.13 3.03 7.79
N THR A 297 -20.33 2.11 7.25
CA THR A 297 -19.76 2.23 5.89
C THR A 297 -20.64 1.68 4.77
N LEU A 298 -21.59 0.79 5.10
CA LEU A 298 -22.55 0.19 4.18
C LEU A 298 -23.96 0.68 4.55
N ALA A 299 -24.93 0.65 3.63
CA ALA A 299 -26.34 0.77 4.01
C ALA A 299 -26.71 -0.51 4.78
N PRO A 300 -26.60 -0.50 6.13
CA PRO A 300 -26.21 -1.70 6.86
C PRO A 300 -27.38 -2.64 7.07
N GLU A 301 -28.59 -2.09 7.09
CA GLU A 301 -29.84 -2.85 7.20
C GLU A 301 -30.20 -3.58 5.91
N GLU A 302 -29.76 -3.09 4.75
CA GLU A 302 -30.08 -3.72 3.46
C GLU A 302 -28.99 -4.67 2.97
N THR A 303 -27.74 -4.42 3.36
CA THR A 303 -26.59 -5.17 2.83
C THR A 303 -26.46 -6.54 3.49
N VAL A 304 -26.75 -7.60 2.73
CA VAL A 304 -26.47 -9.00 3.13
C VAL A 304 -24.98 -9.27 2.95
N VAL A 305 -24.32 -9.70 4.02
CA VAL A 305 -22.88 -10.01 4.03
C VAL A 305 -22.61 -11.49 3.79
N MET A 306 -23.48 -12.37 4.29
CA MET A 306 -23.39 -13.81 4.07
C MET A 306 -24.72 -14.53 4.22
N TYR A 307 -24.81 -15.69 3.59
CA TYR A 307 -25.81 -16.70 3.91
C TYR A 307 -25.15 -17.87 4.62
N VAL A 308 -25.82 -18.42 5.63
CA VAL A 308 -25.31 -19.57 6.40
C VAL A 308 -26.38 -20.65 6.47
N HIS A 309 -26.05 -21.86 6.03
CA HIS A 309 -26.85 -23.07 6.23
C HIS A 309 -26.25 -23.87 7.37
N THR A 310 -27.06 -24.46 8.24
CA THR A 310 -26.60 -25.30 9.36
C THR A 310 -27.34 -26.63 9.40
N SER A 311 -26.67 -27.67 9.90
CA SER A 311 -27.24 -29.03 9.97
C SER A 311 -28.22 -29.24 11.12
N ASP A 312 -28.27 -28.32 12.07
CA ASP A 312 -29.19 -28.35 13.20
C ASP A 312 -30.56 -27.76 12.83
N PRO A 313 -31.64 -28.11 13.55
CA PRO A 313 -32.98 -27.70 13.16
C PRO A 313 -33.15 -26.18 13.06
N PRO A 314 -34.05 -25.69 12.18
CA PRO A 314 -34.36 -24.27 12.09
C PRO A 314 -34.82 -23.76 13.47
N PRO A 315 -34.48 -22.51 13.82
CA PRO A 315 -34.88 -21.94 15.11
C PRO A 315 -36.41 -22.00 15.27
N LEU A 316 -36.87 -22.37 16.46
CA LEU A 316 -38.30 -22.41 16.77
C LEU A 316 -38.81 -20.97 16.92
N GLY A 317 -39.58 -20.48 15.95
CA GLY A 317 -40.17 -19.14 15.98
C GLY A 317 -40.26 -18.47 14.61
N GLY A 318 -41.07 -19.02 13.69
CA GLY A 318 -41.47 -18.29 12.48
C GLY A 318 -42.18 -16.97 12.83
N PRO A 319 -42.30 -16.02 11.89
CA PRO A 319 -42.96 -14.74 12.17
C PRO A 319 -44.39 -14.99 12.64
N GLY A 320 -44.63 -14.79 13.94
CA GLY A 320 -45.97 -14.60 14.44
C GLY A 320 -46.62 -13.39 13.76
N PRO A 321 -47.96 -13.31 13.70
CA PRO A 321 -48.64 -12.11 13.23
C PRO A 321 -48.09 -10.91 14.02
N ALA A 322 -47.72 -9.84 13.30
CA ALA A 322 -47.01 -8.67 13.79
C ALA A 322 -47.27 -8.33 15.27
N GLY A 323 -46.23 -8.47 16.11
CA GLY A 323 -46.18 -7.79 17.41
C GLY A 323 -45.97 -8.65 18.67
N ASP A 324 -45.69 -9.96 18.59
CA ASP A 324 -45.36 -10.76 19.78
C ASP A 324 -43.87 -11.12 19.85
N PRO A 325 -43.03 -10.33 20.57
CA PRO A 325 -41.59 -10.56 20.66
C PRO A 325 -41.21 -11.75 21.58
N GLY A 326 -42.16 -12.46 22.17
CA GLY A 326 -41.90 -13.47 23.20
C GLY A 326 -41.51 -14.87 22.72
N LEU A 327 -41.72 -15.22 21.44
CA LEU A 327 -41.59 -16.60 20.95
C LEU A 327 -40.43 -16.87 19.99
N THR A 328 -39.77 -15.83 19.47
CA THR A 328 -38.62 -15.93 18.55
C THR A 328 -37.28 -16.22 19.24
N ASP A 329 -37.26 -16.28 20.57
CA ASP A 329 -36.03 -16.13 21.39
C ASP A 329 -35.69 -17.40 22.21
N LEU A 330 -36.34 -18.52 21.92
CA LEU A 330 -36.17 -19.80 22.64
C LEU A 330 -35.22 -20.78 21.94
N GLY A 331 -34.70 -20.44 20.76
CA GLY A 331 -33.73 -21.27 20.03
C GLY A 331 -32.28 -21.00 20.44
N PRO A 332 -31.36 -21.95 20.21
CA PRO A 332 -29.93 -21.75 20.46
C PRO A 332 -29.37 -20.62 19.59
N LYS A 333 -28.70 -19.65 20.23
CA LYS A 333 -28.10 -18.49 19.55
C LYS A 333 -26.88 -18.93 18.76
N ARG A 334 -26.85 -18.61 17.46
CA ARG A 334 -25.73 -18.94 16.57
C ARG A 334 -24.94 -17.69 16.26
N TYR A 335 -23.84 -17.48 16.97
CA TYR A 335 -22.93 -16.36 16.70
C TYR A 335 -21.81 -16.85 15.80
N TRP A 336 -21.62 -16.17 14.67
CA TRP A 336 -20.63 -16.49 13.64
C TRP A 336 -19.33 -15.79 14.01
N ARG A 337 -18.48 -16.51 14.74
CA ARG A 337 -17.19 -16.01 15.24
C ARG A 337 -16.19 -15.91 14.10
N GLY A 338 -15.64 -14.71 13.90
CA GLY A 338 -14.52 -14.51 12.97
C GLY A 338 -13.18 -14.47 13.71
N MET A 339 -13.12 -13.79 14.86
CA MET A 339 -11.88 -13.59 15.61
C MET A 339 -12.13 -13.51 17.12
N THR A 340 -11.11 -13.91 17.89
CA THR A 340 -11.04 -13.65 19.34
C THR A 340 -9.81 -12.83 19.70
N TYR A 341 -9.89 -12.05 20.78
CA TYR A 341 -8.84 -11.14 21.26
C TYR A 341 -8.46 -11.43 22.72
N ASP A 342 -7.16 -11.45 23.00
CA ASP A 342 -6.63 -11.76 24.34
C ASP A 342 -6.03 -10.54 25.05
N VAL A 343 -5.54 -9.53 24.33
CA VAL A 343 -4.87 -8.38 24.94
C VAL A 343 -5.80 -7.18 24.98
N TYR A 344 -6.17 -6.74 26.19
CA TYR A 344 -6.83 -5.44 26.38
C TYR A 344 -5.77 -4.35 26.55
N THR A 345 -5.91 -3.23 25.84
CA THR A 345 -4.89 -2.16 25.83
C THR A 345 -5.30 -0.92 26.62
N GLY A 346 -6.52 -0.89 27.16
CA GLY A 346 -7.17 0.32 27.69
C GLY A 346 -7.90 1.11 26.61
N GLU A 347 -7.40 1.10 25.37
CA GLU A 347 -8.03 1.78 24.23
C GLU A 347 -8.85 0.84 23.34
N GLY A 348 -8.72 -0.47 23.54
CA GLY A 348 -9.35 -1.49 22.70
C GLY A 348 -8.71 -2.86 22.85
N TRP A 349 -8.72 -3.65 21.77
CA TRP A 349 -8.36 -5.07 21.79
C TRP A 349 -7.33 -5.45 20.74
N ALA A 350 -6.31 -6.21 21.15
CA ALA A 350 -5.26 -6.78 20.34
C ALA A 350 -5.23 -8.30 20.43
N ASN A 351 -4.55 -8.90 19.46
CA ASN A 351 -4.02 -10.23 19.60
C ASN A 351 -2.55 -10.20 20.02
N SER A 352 -2.17 -11.06 20.96
CA SER A 352 -0.76 -11.43 21.10
C SER A 352 -0.25 -12.09 19.81
N ARG A 353 1.08 -12.18 19.67
CA ARG A 353 1.70 -12.75 18.48
C ARG A 353 1.08 -14.11 18.16
N THR A 354 0.67 -14.29 16.90
CA THR A 354 0.15 -15.56 16.40
C THR A 354 1.15 -16.27 15.51
N ASP A 355 1.10 -17.60 15.55
CA ASP A 355 1.80 -18.47 14.60
C ASP A 355 0.79 -19.00 13.57
N ALA A 356 1.05 -18.72 12.30
CA ALA A 356 0.20 -19.15 11.20
C ALA A 356 0.56 -20.56 10.74
N VAL A 357 -0.40 -21.48 10.83
CA VAL A 357 -0.27 -22.88 10.41
C VAL A 357 -1.25 -23.16 9.28
N ARG A 358 -0.78 -23.76 8.19
CA ARG A 358 -1.66 -24.25 7.11
C ARG A 358 -2.32 -25.55 7.53
N VAL A 359 -3.64 -25.58 7.47
CA VAL A 359 -4.47 -26.75 7.74
C VAL A 359 -5.11 -27.18 6.42
N PRO A 360 -4.76 -28.38 5.90
CA PRO A 360 -5.38 -28.91 4.70
C PRO A 360 -6.88 -29.15 4.86
N ALA A 361 -7.61 -29.06 3.75
CA ALA A 361 -9.03 -29.40 3.66
C ALA A 361 -9.35 -30.77 4.29
N GLY A 362 -10.44 -30.83 5.06
CA GLY A 362 -10.94 -32.03 5.73
C GLY A 362 -10.12 -32.51 6.92
N ARG A 363 -8.99 -31.85 7.24
CA ARG A 363 -8.18 -32.19 8.42
C ARG A 363 -8.75 -31.54 9.67
N GLY A 364 -8.68 -32.26 10.79
CA GLY A 364 -9.00 -31.72 12.10
C GLY A 364 -8.12 -30.52 12.45
N ILE A 365 -8.74 -29.43 12.91
CA ILE A 365 -8.07 -28.18 13.32
C ILE A 365 -7.54 -28.31 14.74
N GLN A 366 -8.38 -28.78 15.67
CA GLN A 366 -8.04 -28.99 17.07
C GLN A 366 -8.77 -30.19 17.67
N ALA A 367 -8.16 -30.81 18.67
CA ALA A 367 -8.83 -31.75 19.55
C ALA A 367 -9.60 -30.96 20.61
N LEU A 368 -10.88 -31.30 20.83
CA LEU A 368 -11.72 -30.60 21.79
C LEU A 368 -11.98 -31.42 23.06
N PRO A 369 -12.05 -30.79 24.24
CA PRO A 369 -11.95 -31.46 25.53
C PRO A 369 -13.25 -32.10 26.06
N GLY A 370 -14.33 -32.24 25.28
CA GLY A 370 -15.57 -32.76 25.86
C GLY A 370 -16.69 -33.14 24.88
N PRO A 371 -17.78 -33.71 25.42
CA PRO A 371 -18.98 -33.98 24.64
C PRO A 371 -19.64 -32.67 24.20
N GLY A 372 -20.03 -32.59 22.93
CA GLY A 372 -20.74 -31.46 22.36
C GLY A 372 -21.47 -31.86 21.08
N GLN A 373 -22.38 -31.01 20.63
CA GLN A 373 -23.09 -31.22 19.36
C GLN A 373 -22.20 -30.80 18.20
N GLN A 374 -21.97 -31.70 17.25
CA GLN A 374 -21.34 -31.34 15.98
C GLN A 374 -22.36 -30.66 15.08
N VAL A 375 -22.04 -29.46 14.60
CA VAL A 375 -22.87 -28.69 13.69
C VAL A 375 -22.08 -28.47 12.41
N ALA A 376 -22.57 -29.03 11.31
CA ALA A 376 -22.06 -28.72 9.98
C ALA A 376 -22.68 -27.41 9.48
N GLN A 377 -21.87 -26.60 8.80
CA GLN A 377 -22.20 -25.25 8.38
C GLN A 377 -21.72 -25.04 6.95
N SER A 378 -22.54 -24.43 6.11
CA SER A 378 -22.15 -23.98 4.78
C SER A 378 -22.30 -22.47 4.69
N PHE A 379 -21.21 -21.78 4.38
CA PHE A 379 -21.15 -20.32 4.28
C PHE A 379 -21.08 -19.89 2.82
N GLN A 380 -21.87 -18.88 2.47
CA GLN A 380 -21.75 -18.13 1.23
C GLN A 380 -21.45 -16.67 1.56
N ILE A 381 -20.21 -16.23 1.34
CA ILE A 381 -19.75 -14.88 1.66
C ILE A 381 -19.99 -13.98 0.45
N LEU A 382 -20.80 -12.93 0.64
CA LEU A 382 -21.10 -11.94 -0.40
C LEU A 382 -20.17 -10.73 -0.32
N VAL A 383 -19.72 -10.41 0.90
CA VAL A 383 -18.81 -9.29 1.17
C VAL A 383 -17.61 -9.84 1.96
N PRO A 384 -16.54 -10.28 1.28
CA PRO A 384 -15.36 -10.83 1.97
C PRO A 384 -14.61 -9.74 2.74
N ARG A 385 -14.09 -10.09 3.92
CA ARG A 385 -13.30 -9.20 4.77
C ARG A 385 -11.97 -9.86 5.13
N ASP A 386 -10.87 -9.36 4.56
CA ASP A 386 -9.50 -9.80 4.89
C ASP A 386 -9.33 -11.34 4.94
N GLU A 387 -9.99 -12.03 4.01
CA GLU A 387 -10.00 -13.50 3.91
C GLU A 387 -10.49 -14.22 5.19
N LEU A 388 -11.14 -13.50 6.12
CA LEU A 388 -11.53 -14.03 7.43
C LEU A 388 -12.61 -15.11 7.27
N ILE A 389 -12.41 -16.22 7.96
CA ILE A 389 -13.33 -17.34 8.00
C ILE A 389 -14.15 -17.28 9.29
N TYR A 390 -15.47 -17.31 9.12
CA TYR A 390 -16.45 -17.34 10.21
C TYR A 390 -16.87 -18.78 10.52
N VAL A 391 -16.97 -19.09 11.80
CA VAL A 391 -17.38 -20.41 12.30
C VAL A 391 -18.32 -20.26 13.49
N LEU A 392 -19.13 -21.28 13.78
CA LEU A 392 -19.89 -21.33 15.03
C LEU A 392 -18.99 -21.91 16.12
N ALA A 393 -18.87 -21.28 17.29
CA ALA A 393 -18.12 -21.82 18.42
C ALA A 393 -16.71 -22.33 18.01
N GLU A 394 -16.32 -23.53 18.44
CA GLU A 394 -14.99 -24.11 18.20
C GLU A 394 -14.95 -24.98 16.93
N PRO A 395 -14.12 -24.65 15.93
CA PRO A 395 -14.12 -25.37 14.65
C PRO A 395 -13.35 -26.69 14.76
N LEU A 396 -13.96 -27.77 14.27
CA LEU A 396 -13.36 -29.11 14.19
C LEU A 396 -12.63 -29.32 12.87
N SER A 397 -13.24 -28.95 11.74
CA SER A 397 -12.66 -29.13 10.41
C SER A 397 -13.27 -28.15 9.40
N LEU A 398 -12.52 -27.82 8.35
CA LEU A 398 -12.98 -27.01 7.22
C LEU A 398 -12.89 -27.79 5.92
N GLY A 399 -13.81 -27.54 4.99
CA GLY A 399 -13.84 -28.15 3.66
C GLY A 399 -12.73 -27.67 2.72
N ASP A 400 -12.09 -26.55 3.05
CA ASP A 400 -11.04 -25.89 2.27
C ASP A 400 -9.72 -25.82 3.06
N GLU A 401 -8.60 -25.61 2.35
CA GLU A 401 -7.33 -25.28 3.01
C GLU A 401 -7.42 -23.88 3.63
N VAL A 402 -7.02 -23.79 4.90
CA VAL A 402 -7.04 -22.53 5.65
C VAL A 402 -5.71 -22.26 6.34
N ARG A 403 -5.46 -20.98 6.62
CA ARG A 403 -4.40 -20.54 7.55
C ARG A 403 -5.02 -20.34 8.93
N ALA A 404 -4.65 -21.19 9.88
CA ALA A 404 -5.05 -21.08 11.28
C ALA A 404 -3.99 -20.28 12.06
N HIS A 405 -4.42 -19.22 12.74
CA HIS A 405 -3.56 -18.35 13.52
C HIS A 405 -3.70 -18.68 15.01
N TRP A 406 -2.63 -19.24 15.59
CA TRP A 406 -2.60 -19.76 16.96
C TRP A 406 -1.83 -18.83 17.90
N ARG A 407 -2.33 -18.60 19.11
CA ARG A 407 -1.57 -17.91 20.18
C ARG A 407 -0.79 -18.87 21.09
N GLY A 408 -0.85 -20.16 20.80
CA GLY A 408 -0.28 -21.24 21.60
C GLY A 408 -1.02 -22.54 21.32
N GLU A 409 -0.69 -23.59 22.09
CA GLU A 409 -1.34 -24.88 21.96
C GLU A 409 -2.83 -24.77 22.33
N GLY A 410 -3.72 -25.12 21.40
CA GLY A 410 -5.17 -25.13 21.63
C GLY A 410 -5.86 -23.77 21.73
N ASP A 411 -5.19 -22.65 21.46
CA ASP A 411 -5.80 -21.31 21.44
C ASP A 411 -5.81 -20.70 20.04
N LEU A 412 -6.88 -21.00 19.29
CA LEU A 412 -7.14 -20.46 17.97
C LEU A 412 -7.65 -19.01 18.07
N ALA A 413 -6.92 -18.06 17.48
CA ALA A 413 -7.33 -16.67 17.43
C ALA A 413 -8.33 -16.40 16.29
N TYR A 414 -7.99 -16.86 15.08
CA TYR A 414 -8.79 -16.70 13.86
C TYR A 414 -8.30 -17.60 12.72
N LEU A 415 -9.09 -17.65 11.64
CA LEU A 415 -8.84 -18.44 10.44
C LEU A 415 -8.91 -17.54 9.20
N LYS A 416 -8.01 -17.75 8.23
CA LYS A 416 -8.01 -17.03 6.95
C LYS A 416 -7.95 -17.96 5.74
N ALA A 417 -8.78 -17.71 4.72
CA ALA A 417 -8.66 -18.32 3.40
C ALA A 417 -9.31 -17.46 2.30
N PRO A 418 -8.74 -17.43 1.07
CA PRO A 418 -9.24 -16.64 -0.05
C PRO A 418 -10.44 -17.32 -0.74
N VAL A 419 -11.51 -17.60 0.01
CA VAL A 419 -12.69 -18.33 -0.46
C VAL A 419 -13.95 -17.48 -0.37
N GLY A 420 -14.82 -17.60 -1.38
CA GLY A 420 -16.14 -16.93 -1.41
C GLY A 420 -17.26 -17.74 -0.76
N GLY A 421 -16.99 -18.98 -0.41
CA GLY A 421 -17.89 -19.88 0.32
C GLY A 421 -17.12 -21.13 0.73
N TYR A 422 -17.54 -21.74 1.83
CA TYR A 422 -16.83 -22.87 2.44
C TYR A 422 -17.75 -23.65 3.36
N GLU A 423 -17.37 -24.90 3.64
CA GLU A 423 -18.01 -25.74 4.63
C GLU A 423 -17.16 -25.84 5.89
N ALA A 424 -17.81 -25.81 7.06
CA ALA A 424 -17.16 -25.97 8.35
C ALA A 424 -17.95 -26.95 9.22
N VAL A 425 -17.26 -27.74 10.01
CA VAL A 425 -17.88 -28.51 11.10
C VAL A 425 -17.32 -27.97 12.40
N SER A 426 -18.21 -27.64 13.32
CA SER A 426 -17.85 -27.07 14.61
C SER A 426 -18.48 -27.86 15.75
N LEU A 427 -17.87 -27.78 16.93
CA LEU A 427 -18.42 -28.35 18.15
C LEU A 427 -19.12 -27.25 18.95
N LEU A 428 -20.43 -27.38 19.10
CA LEU A 428 -21.24 -26.53 19.95
C LEU A 428 -21.39 -27.19 21.33
N VAL A 429 -20.93 -26.49 22.36
CA VAL A 429 -21.07 -26.91 23.77
C VAL A 429 -22.10 -25.99 24.42
N GLU A 430 -23.22 -26.56 24.89
CA GLU A 430 -24.31 -25.82 25.53
C GLU A 430 -24.45 -26.25 27.00
N PRO A 431 -23.58 -25.74 27.89
CA PRO A 431 -23.57 -26.17 29.28
C PRO A 431 -24.78 -25.62 30.04
N THR A 432 -25.34 -26.45 30.92
CA THR A 432 -26.38 -26.08 31.87
C THR A 432 -25.85 -25.09 32.91
N ALA A 433 -26.75 -24.37 33.56
CA ALA A 433 -26.37 -23.51 34.69
C ALA A 433 -25.73 -24.31 35.83
N ALA A 434 -26.15 -25.56 36.05
CA ALA A 434 -25.59 -26.43 37.08
C ALA A 434 -24.13 -26.83 36.79
N GLU A 435 -23.82 -27.23 35.55
CA GLU A 435 -22.46 -27.58 35.13
C GLU A 435 -21.49 -26.40 35.29
N LEU A 436 -21.92 -25.19 34.90
CA LEU A 436 -21.09 -23.99 35.02
C LEU A 436 -20.83 -23.56 36.47
N ARG A 437 -21.78 -23.78 37.38
CA ARG A 437 -21.56 -23.56 38.81
C ARG A 437 -20.57 -24.57 39.40
N ALA A 438 -20.56 -25.79 38.86
CA ALA A 438 -19.72 -26.89 39.34
C ALA A 438 -18.28 -26.89 38.76
N ALA A 439 -18.03 -26.20 37.65
CA ALA A 439 -16.75 -26.20 36.93
C ALA A 439 -15.53 -25.69 37.73
N GLY A 440 -15.73 -25.01 38.86
CA GLY A 440 -14.63 -24.57 39.73
C GLY A 440 -13.79 -23.41 39.14
N GLN A 441 -12.57 -23.25 39.67
CA GLN A 441 -11.64 -22.14 39.36
C GLN A 441 -10.19 -22.61 39.14
N ASP A 442 -9.97 -23.91 38.94
CA ASP A 442 -8.63 -24.46 38.67
C ASP A 442 -8.31 -24.28 37.18
N TYR A 443 -7.93 -23.06 36.82
CA TYR A 443 -7.65 -22.69 35.44
C TYR A 443 -6.27 -23.18 35.01
N PRO A 444 -6.13 -23.75 33.79
CA PRO A 444 -4.81 -24.03 33.21
C PRO A 444 -3.93 -22.78 33.23
N LEU A 445 -2.64 -22.94 33.57
CA LEU A 445 -1.71 -21.82 33.74
C LEU A 445 -1.66 -20.90 32.53
N GLU A 446 -1.65 -21.47 31.32
CA GLU A 446 -1.61 -20.72 30.06
C GLU A 446 -2.86 -19.85 29.86
N VAL A 447 -4.04 -20.36 30.21
CA VAL A 447 -5.31 -19.63 30.15
C VAL A 447 -5.31 -18.52 31.19
N ARG A 448 -4.93 -18.85 32.43
CA ARG A 448 -4.91 -17.90 33.54
C ARG A 448 -3.97 -16.73 33.26
N ASP A 449 -2.72 -17.01 32.90
CA ASP A 449 -1.68 -16.01 32.74
C ASP A 449 -1.97 -15.08 31.53
N ARG A 450 -2.62 -15.62 30.49
CA ARG A 450 -3.04 -14.83 29.31
C ARG A 450 -4.30 -14.01 29.56
N TYR A 451 -5.35 -14.66 30.08
CA TYR A 451 -6.71 -14.11 30.06
C TYR A 451 -7.17 -13.50 31.37
N LEU A 452 -6.33 -13.46 32.41
CA LEU A 452 -6.53 -12.55 33.56
C LEU A 452 -5.76 -11.24 33.43
N THR A 453 -4.85 -11.14 32.46
CA THR A 453 -4.01 -9.96 32.29
C THR A 453 -4.84 -8.77 31.83
N VAL A 454 -4.67 -7.65 32.55
CA VAL A 454 -5.18 -6.32 32.19
C VAL A 454 -4.04 -5.31 32.35
N PRO A 455 -4.03 -4.20 31.59
CA PRO A 455 -3.05 -3.12 31.76
C PRO A 455 -3.30 -2.34 33.06
N ASP A 456 -2.66 -1.19 33.23
CA ASP A 456 -2.98 -0.29 34.33
C ASP A 456 -4.39 0.29 34.12
N ILE A 457 -5.37 -0.27 34.84
CA ILE A 457 -6.79 0.09 34.74
C ILE A 457 -7.15 1.14 35.80
N PRO A 458 -7.96 2.17 35.49
CA PRO A 458 -8.40 3.15 36.49
C PRO A 458 -9.02 2.53 37.75
N GLU A 459 -8.67 3.06 38.92
CA GLU A 459 -9.10 2.55 40.24
C GLU A 459 -10.62 2.38 40.37
N ARG A 460 -11.40 3.30 39.77
CA ARG A 460 -12.87 3.22 39.80
C ARG A 460 -13.42 1.99 39.06
N VAL A 461 -12.79 1.55 37.97
CA VAL A 461 -13.16 0.31 37.26
C VAL A 461 -12.80 -0.90 38.12
N GLN A 462 -11.62 -0.90 38.73
CA GLN A 462 -11.18 -1.99 39.64
C GLN A 462 -12.15 -2.17 40.81
N ARG A 463 -12.54 -1.07 41.46
CA ARG A 463 -13.50 -1.10 42.57
C ARG A 463 -14.86 -1.62 42.12
N THR A 464 -15.37 -1.18 40.97
CA THR A 464 -16.63 -1.71 40.42
C THR A 464 -16.57 -3.21 40.15
N ALA A 465 -15.45 -3.74 39.63
CA ALA A 465 -15.29 -5.18 39.44
C ALA A 465 -15.37 -5.93 40.77
N LEU A 466 -14.64 -5.46 41.79
CA LEU A 466 -14.64 -6.07 43.12
C LEU A 466 -16.02 -6.03 43.78
N ASP A 467 -16.70 -4.88 43.73
CA ASP A 467 -18.03 -4.71 44.32
C ASP A 467 -19.04 -5.67 43.67
N LEU A 468 -19.07 -5.74 42.35
CA LEU A 468 -20.01 -6.60 41.62
C LEU A 468 -19.68 -8.09 41.77
N ALA A 469 -18.40 -8.45 41.87
CA ALA A 469 -17.94 -9.82 42.03
C ALA A 469 -18.32 -10.46 43.37
N THR A 470 -18.77 -9.67 44.37
CA THR A 470 -19.28 -10.22 45.64
C THR A 470 -20.69 -10.82 45.53
N SER A 471 -21.38 -10.63 44.40
CA SER A 471 -22.78 -11.00 44.22
C SER A 471 -23.03 -12.50 43.96
N GLY A 472 -21.99 -13.35 43.98
CA GLY A 472 -22.13 -14.79 43.71
C GLY A 472 -20.98 -15.65 44.24
N ASP A 473 -21.32 -16.87 44.66
CA ASP A 473 -20.40 -17.82 45.30
C ASP A 473 -19.45 -18.52 44.30
N ASN A 474 -19.78 -18.50 43.01
CA ASN A 474 -19.03 -19.15 41.94
C ASN A 474 -18.86 -18.22 40.72
N PRO A 475 -17.92 -18.53 39.79
CA PRO A 475 -17.64 -17.69 38.62
C PRO A 475 -18.87 -17.43 37.73
N TYR A 476 -19.74 -18.43 37.56
CA TYR A 476 -20.92 -18.29 36.73
C TYR A 476 -21.91 -17.26 37.29
N ASP A 477 -22.25 -17.35 38.58
CA ASP A 477 -23.19 -16.42 39.20
C ASP A 477 -22.61 -14.99 39.28
N ARG A 478 -21.28 -14.84 39.43
CA ARG A 478 -20.60 -13.54 39.33
C ARG A 478 -20.71 -12.95 37.92
N LEU A 479 -20.44 -13.73 36.88
CA LEU A 479 -20.60 -13.30 35.48
C LEU A 479 -22.05 -12.90 35.17
N ARG A 480 -23.03 -13.63 35.70
CA ARG A 480 -24.46 -13.27 35.58
C ARG A 480 -24.79 -11.96 36.28
N GLY A 481 -24.18 -11.69 37.44
CA GLY A 481 -24.28 -10.40 38.12
C GLY A 481 -23.71 -9.25 37.28
N LEU A 482 -22.52 -9.44 36.70
CA LEU A 482 -21.89 -8.48 35.78
C LEU A 482 -22.77 -8.22 34.53
N GLU A 483 -23.25 -9.28 33.89
CA GLU A 483 -24.14 -9.20 32.72
C GLU A 483 -25.43 -8.44 33.05
N ALA A 484 -26.08 -8.77 34.16
CA ALA A 484 -27.30 -8.09 34.60
C ALA A 484 -27.05 -6.61 34.94
N TYR A 485 -25.94 -6.30 35.60
CA TYR A 485 -25.55 -4.93 35.91
C TYR A 485 -25.36 -4.09 34.64
N LEU A 486 -24.59 -4.58 33.68
CA LEU A 486 -24.34 -3.86 32.43
C LEU A 486 -25.64 -3.63 31.65
N ARG A 487 -26.52 -4.64 31.61
CA ARG A 487 -27.82 -4.53 30.92
C ARG A 487 -28.80 -3.57 31.59
N ALA A 488 -28.70 -3.39 32.90
CA ALA A 488 -29.63 -2.54 33.66
C ALA A 488 -29.21 -1.07 33.74
N ASN A 489 -27.93 -0.74 33.54
CA ASN A 489 -27.37 0.58 33.91
C ASN A 489 -26.91 1.46 32.74
N TYR A 490 -26.89 0.91 31.52
CA TYR A 490 -26.33 1.56 30.33
C TYR A 490 -27.30 1.48 29.13
N GLU A 491 -27.23 2.46 28.23
CA GLU A 491 -28.07 2.51 27.03
C GLU A 491 -27.27 2.13 25.77
N TYR A 492 -27.97 1.60 24.76
CA TYR A 492 -27.35 1.30 23.47
C TYR A 492 -27.36 2.53 22.56
N ASP A 493 -26.20 2.94 22.05
CA ASP A 493 -26.05 4.07 21.13
C ASP A 493 -24.85 3.90 20.18
N LEU A 494 -25.12 3.92 18.87
CA LEU A 494 -24.11 3.89 17.81
C LEU A 494 -23.46 5.26 17.55
N ALA A 495 -24.07 6.35 18.03
CA ALA A 495 -23.60 7.72 17.86
C ALA A 495 -22.70 8.21 19.02
N VAL A 496 -22.33 7.33 19.95
CA VAL A 496 -21.40 7.67 21.03
C VAL A 496 -20.05 8.13 20.45
N GLY A 497 -19.49 9.21 20.97
CA GLY A 497 -18.15 9.68 20.59
C GLY A 497 -17.06 8.73 21.10
N GLU A 498 -15.85 8.86 20.55
CA GLU A 498 -14.68 8.16 21.10
C GLU A 498 -14.11 8.90 22.31
N PRO A 499 -13.53 8.18 23.29
CA PRO A 499 -12.83 8.83 24.39
C PRO A 499 -11.60 9.61 23.88
N ALA A 500 -11.19 10.64 24.63
CA ALA A 500 -9.97 11.37 24.31
C ALA A 500 -8.73 10.44 24.33
N PRO A 501 -7.69 10.71 23.52
CA PRO A 501 -6.50 9.86 23.47
C PRO A 501 -5.89 9.61 24.86
N GLY A 502 -5.59 8.34 25.18
CA GLY A 502 -5.05 7.94 26.47
C GLY A 502 -6.08 7.80 27.61
N ARG A 503 -7.38 7.95 27.34
CA ARG A 503 -8.45 7.57 28.28
C ARG A 503 -8.87 6.12 28.02
N ASP A 504 -9.10 5.38 29.09
CA ASP A 504 -9.56 4.00 29.02
C ASP A 504 -11.02 3.92 28.53
N VAL A 505 -11.29 3.03 27.57
CA VAL A 505 -12.61 2.91 26.91
C VAL A 505 -13.65 2.32 27.84
N VAL A 506 -13.28 1.36 28.69
CA VAL A 506 -14.21 0.77 29.67
C VAL A 506 -14.54 1.80 30.75
N ASP A 507 -13.55 2.55 31.22
CA ASP A 507 -13.71 3.66 32.15
C ASP A 507 -14.64 4.76 31.59
N PHE A 508 -14.42 5.16 30.34
CA PHE A 508 -15.28 6.12 29.63
C PHE A 508 -16.72 5.61 29.53
N PHE A 509 -16.92 4.37 29.11
CA PHE A 509 -18.24 3.77 29.00
C PHE A 509 -18.98 3.68 30.34
N LEU A 510 -18.31 3.17 31.38
CA LEU A 510 -18.93 2.90 32.66
C LEU A 510 -19.30 4.18 33.43
N PHE A 511 -18.54 5.27 33.26
CA PHE A 511 -18.64 6.43 34.14
C PHE A 511 -18.87 7.78 33.44
N GLU A 512 -18.57 7.90 32.14
CA GLU A 512 -18.70 9.16 31.41
C GLU A 512 -19.82 9.12 30.39
N SER A 513 -19.70 8.28 29.35
CA SER A 513 -20.73 8.22 28.31
C SER A 513 -22.02 7.60 28.81
N ARG A 514 -21.90 6.55 29.64
CA ARG A 514 -23.00 5.68 30.10
C ARG A 514 -23.89 5.14 28.97
N ARG A 515 -23.37 5.21 27.74
CA ARG A 515 -24.02 4.86 26.48
C ARG A 515 -22.95 4.27 25.58
N GLY A 516 -23.28 3.22 24.85
CA GLY A 516 -22.32 2.56 23.97
C GLY A 516 -22.96 1.53 23.07
N PHE A 517 -22.16 0.84 22.29
CA PHE A 517 -22.60 -0.27 21.43
C PHE A 517 -21.91 -1.58 21.83
N CYS A 518 -22.18 -2.67 21.13
CA CYS A 518 -21.79 -4.03 21.51
C CYS A 518 -20.32 -4.16 21.96
N ASP A 519 -19.37 -3.52 21.26
CA ASP A 519 -17.96 -3.55 21.65
C ASP A 519 -17.70 -2.95 23.04
N HIS A 520 -18.40 -1.90 23.44
CA HIS A 520 -18.28 -1.29 24.78
C HIS A 520 -18.82 -2.23 25.86
N TYR A 521 -20.00 -2.82 25.65
CA TYR A 521 -20.61 -3.76 26.57
C TYR A 521 -19.74 -5.01 26.76
N ALA A 522 -19.31 -5.59 25.65
CA ALA A 522 -18.46 -6.78 25.65
C ALA A 522 -17.11 -6.49 26.30
N SER A 523 -16.46 -5.36 25.95
CA SER A 523 -15.19 -4.95 26.58
C SER A 523 -15.34 -4.77 28.08
N ALA A 524 -16.38 -4.07 28.54
CA ALA A 524 -16.62 -3.86 29.95
C ALA A 524 -16.83 -5.19 30.68
N MET A 525 -17.64 -6.10 30.12
CA MET A 525 -17.85 -7.40 30.76
C MET A 525 -16.56 -8.22 30.83
N VAL A 526 -15.74 -8.26 29.78
CA VAL A 526 -14.46 -8.99 29.80
C VAL A 526 -13.53 -8.37 30.86
N VAL A 527 -13.33 -7.05 30.85
CA VAL A 527 -12.40 -6.38 31.78
C VAL A 527 -12.85 -6.57 33.24
N LEU A 528 -14.14 -6.40 33.53
CA LEU A 528 -14.68 -6.62 34.87
C LEU A 528 -14.54 -8.09 35.30
N ALA A 529 -14.75 -9.05 34.39
CA ALA A 529 -14.55 -10.47 34.67
C ALA A 529 -13.08 -10.80 34.98
N ARG A 530 -12.13 -10.27 34.20
CA ARG A 530 -10.68 -10.46 34.46
C ARG A 530 -10.26 -9.91 35.82
N LEU A 531 -10.73 -8.71 36.16
CA LEU A 531 -10.49 -8.09 37.47
C LEU A 531 -11.14 -8.88 38.62
N ALA A 532 -12.24 -9.58 38.34
CA ALA A 532 -12.89 -10.51 39.28
C ALA A 532 -12.23 -11.90 39.37
N GLY A 533 -11.09 -12.10 38.69
CA GLY A 533 -10.34 -13.36 38.69
C GLY A 533 -10.91 -14.43 37.76
N ILE A 534 -11.74 -14.06 36.78
CA ILE A 534 -12.38 -14.98 35.83
C ILE A 534 -11.74 -14.79 34.45
N PRO A 535 -11.06 -15.80 33.89
CA PRO A 535 -10.43 -15.70 32.57
C PRO A 535 -11.49 -15.45 31.50
N ALA A 536 -11.35 -14.35 30.78
CA ALA A 536 -12.32 -13.94 29.78
C ALA A 536 -11.62 -13.33 28.55
N ARG A 537 -12.23 -13.48 27.39
CA ARG A 537 -11.76 -12.95 26.11
C ARG A 537 -12.88 -12.30 25.34
N LEU A 538 -12.52 -11.42 24.42
CA LEU A 538 -13.49 -10.81 23.53
C LEU A 538 -13.56 -11.62 22.24
N ALA A 539 -14.76 -11.92 21.76
CA ALA A 539 -15.00 -12.48 20.44
C ALA A 539 -15.73 -11.44 19.57
N SER A 540 -15.46 -11.47 18.27
CA SER A 540 -16.09 -10.58 17.29
C SER A 540 -16.44 -11.34 16.01
N GLY A 541 -17.54 -10.91 15.38
CA GLY A 541 -18.09 -11.54 14.19
C GLY A 541 -19.50 -11.02 13.92
N TYR A 542 -20.46 -11.93 13.75
CA TYR A 542 -21.85 -11.59 13.47
C TYR A 542 -22.82 -12.38 14.36
N THR A 543 -23.93 -11.75 14.73
CA THR A 543 -25.09 -12.48 15.28
C THR A 543 -25.78 -13.31 14.19
N SER A 544 -26.72 -14.16 14.57
CA SER A 544 -27.40 -15.11 13.66
C SER A 544 -28.08 -14.45 12.46
N GLY A 545 -28.48 -13.19 12.56
CA GLY A 545 -29.31 -12.53 11.57
C GLY A 545 -30.74 -13.07 11.58
N THR A 546 -31.40 -13.07 10.42
CA THR A 546 -32.78 -13.57 10.27
C THR A 546 -32.78 -14.93 9.59
N TYR A 547 -33.67 -15.84 10.00
CA TYR A 547 -33.84 -17.12 9.31
C TYR A 547 -34.83 -17.01 8.15
N ASP A 548 -34.42 -17.44 6.96
CA ASP A 548 -35.27 -17.60 5.77
C ASP A 548 -35.73 -19.06 5.71
N TYR A 549 -36.98 -19.31 6.14
CA TYR A 549 -37.56 -20.65 6.18
C TYR A 549 -37.81 -21.26 4.79
N ASP A 550 -38.02 -20.44 3.77
CA ASP A 550 -38.26 -20.92 2.39
C ASP A 550 -36.95 -21.42 1.76
N ARG A 551 -35.83 -20.82 2.14
CA ARG A 551 -34.48 -21.17 1.65
C ARG A 551 -33.62 -21.91 2.66
N ASP A 552 -34.22 -22.26 3.81
CA ASP A 552 -33.61 -22.99 4.92
C ASP A 552 -32.25 -22.43 5.37
N ARG A 553 -32.11 -21.11 5.50
CA ARG A 553 -30.79 -20.49 5.77
C ARG A 553 -30.88 -19.22 6.59
N PHE A 554 -29.82 -18.92 7.31
CA PHE A 554 -29.60 -17.61 7.92
C PHE A 554 -29.21 -16.58 6.86
N VAL A 555 -29.83 -15.40 6.96
CA VAL A 555 -29.51 -14.20 6.21
C VAL A 555 -28.84 -13.24 7.16
N VAL A 556 -27.52 -13.08 7.00
CA VAL A 556 -26.71 -12.23 7.86
C VAL A 556 -26.39 -10.93 7.14
N ARG A 557 -26.66 -9.80 7.79
CA ARG A 557 -26.50 -8.45 7.25
C ARG A 557 -25.34 -7.73 7.93
N ALA A 558 -24.88 -6.65 7.32
CA ALA A 558 -23.84 -5.80 7.90
C ALA A 558 -24.26 -5.27 9.29
N SER A 559 -25.55 -4.97 9.49
CA SER A 559 -26.13 -4.60 10.78
C SER A 559 -26.06 -5.69 11.87
N ASN A 560 -25.76 -6.94 11.51
CA ASN A 560 -25.59 -8.03 12.46
C ASN A 560 -24.17 -8.14 13.01
N ALA A 561 -23.24 -7.27 12.59
CA ALA A 561 -21.89 -7.23 13.14
C ALA A 561 -21.93 -7.03 14.66
N HIS A 562 -21.20 -7.86 15.41
CA HIS A 562 -21.36 -7.94 16.85
C HIS A 562 -20.10 -8.46 17.55
N SER A 563 -19.91 -7.99 18.78
CA SER A 563 -18.86 -8.46 19.68
C SER A 563 -19.47 -8.92 20.99
N TRP A 564 -18.93 -10.00 21.56
CA TRP A 564 -19.43 -10.61 22.79
C TRP A 564 -18.28 -11.13 23.66
N PRO A 565 -18.47 -11.20 24.98
CA PRO A 565 -17.53 -11.85 25.90
C PRO A 565 -17.64 -13.38 25.85
N GLU A 566 -16.50 -14.05 25.91
CA GLU A 566 -16.40 -15.49 26.22
C GLU A 566 -15.61 -15.66 27.53
N ALA A 567 -16.12 -16.45 28.47
CA ALA A 567 -15.43 -16.77 29.72
C ALA A 567 -15.02 -18.24 29.75
N TYR A 568 -13.86 -18.55 30.31
CA TYR A 568 -13.35 -19.91 30.38
C TYR A 568 -13.81 -20.62 31.66
N PHE A 569 -14.33 -21.83 31.49
CA PHE A 569 -14.70 -22.73 32.58
C PHE A 569 -13.87 -24.02 32.47
N PRO A 570 -13.22 -24.48 33.55
CA PRO A 570 -12.48 -25.75 33.53
C PRO A 570 -13.37 -26.90 33.06
N ASP A 571 -12.79 -27.83 32.30
CA ASP A 571 -13.45 -29.00 31.69
C ASP A 571 -14.60 -28.72 30.71
N ILE A 572 -15.02 -27.46 30.54
CA ILE A 572 -16.08 -27.03 29.62
C ILE A 572 -15.50 -26.21 28.45
N GLY A 573 -14.53 -25.34 28.74
CA GLY A 573 -13.90 -24.44 27.76
C GLY A 573 -14.52 -23.05 27.73
N TRP A 574 -14.49 -22.42 26.56
CA TRP A 574 -14.97 -21.05 26.34
C TRP A 574 -16.49 -20.99 26.20
N VAL A 575 -17.14 -20.16 27.02
CA VAL A 575 -18.59 -20.04 27.07
C VAL A 575 -18.99 -18.57 26.85
N ALA A 576 -19.86 -18.32 25.87
CA ALA A 576 -20.31 -16.97 25.50
C ALA A 576 -21.35 -16.40 26.47
N PHE A 577 -21.30 -15.08 26.69
CA PHE A 577 -22.29 -14.28 27.43
C PHE A 577 -22.74 -13.07 26.59
N GLU A 578 -23.86 -12.44 26.92
CA GLU A 578 -24.42 -11.34 26.13
C GLU A 578 -24.86 -10.15 27.00
N PRO A 579 -23.93 -9.21 27.28
CA PRO A 579 -24.22 -8.01 28.06
C PRO A 579 -24.95 -6.92 27.27
N THR A 580 -25.07 -7.01 25.95
CA THR A 580 -25.66 -5.95 25.12
C THR A 580 -27.18 -5.98 25.21
N VAL A 581 -27.79 -4.86 25.63
CA VAL A 581 -29.25 -4.77 25.88
C VAL A 581 -30.13 -5.06 24.66
N THR A 582 -29.63 -4.79 23.46
CA THR A 582 -30.35 -5.01 22.19
C THR A 582 -30.37 -6.48 21.76
N GLN A 583 -29.60 -7.34 22.42
CA GLN A 583 -29.56 -8.77 22.21
C GLN A 583 -30.11 -9.47 23.46
N ALA A 584 -30.84 -10.57 23.27
CA ALA A 584 -31.24 -11.39 24.41
C ALA A 584 -30.04 -12.12 25.05
N PRO A 585 -30.06 -12.39 26.36
CA PRO A 585 -29.04 -13.22 27.00
C PRO A 585 -29.02 -14.65 26.44
N PHE A 586 -27.90 -15.36 26.57
CA PHE A 586 -27.86 -16.81 26.32
C PHE A 586 -28.70 -17.55 27.36
N TYR A 587 -29.68 -18.35 26.90
CA TYR A 587 -30.47 -19.21 27.77
C TYR A 587 -29.62 -20.40 28.23
N ARG A 588 -29.59 -20.64 29.55
CA ARG A 588 -28.87 -21.77 30.17
C ARG A 588 -29.90 -22.58 30.95
N PRO A 589 -30.23 -23.82 30.54
CA PRO A 589 -31.21 -24.61 31.27
C PRO A 589 -30.72 -24.94 32.69
N PRO A 590 -31.63 -25.05 33.68
CA PRO A 590 -31.27 -25.39 35.06
C PRO A 590 -30.68 -26.79 35.25
N GLY A 591 -30.95 -27.71 34.31
CA GLY A 591 -30.37 -29.06 34.17
C GLY A 591 -31.37 -30.23 34.23
N SER A 592 -31.23 -31.20 33.29
CA SER A 592 -31.66 -32.62 33.39
C SER A 592 -30.77 -33.48 32.47
N ASP A 593 -30.49 -34.72 32.88
CA ASP A 593 -29.49 -35.63 32.33
C ASP A 593 -29.50 -35.80 30.79
N GLY A 594 -28.33 -35.54 30.19
CA GLY A 594 -27.74 -36.26 29.05
C GLY A 594 -28.56 -36.42 27.76
N ALA A 595 -28.24 -35.61 26.74
CA ALA A 595 -28.49 -35.95 25.34
C ALA A 595 -27.18 -35.84 24.54
N ALA A 596 -26.55 -36.99 24.28
CA ALA A 596 -25.39 -37.09 23.40
C ALA A 596 -25.83 -36.91 21.93
N ALA A 597 -25.14 -36.04 21.20
CA ALA A 597 -25.39 -35.76 19.79
C ALA A 597 -24.86 -36.88 18.87
N ALA A 598 -25.61 -37.18 17.81
CA ALA A 598 -25.24 -38.13 16.77
C ALA A 598 -24.14 -37.58 15.83
N PRO A 599 -23.28 -38.44 15.25
CA PRO A 599 -22.22 -38.02 14.35
C PRO A 599 -22.76 -37.57 12.97
N VAL A 600 -22.26 -36.43 12.48
CA VAL A 600 -22.53 -35.87 11.15
C VAL A 600 -21.30 -36.11 10.26
N PRO A 601 -21.45 -36.52 8.98
CA PRO A 601 -20.32 -36.78 8.10
C PRO A 601 -19.54 -35.51 7.72
N ALA A 602 -18.21 -35.64 7.62
CA ALA A 602 -17.29 -34.56 7.26
C ALA A 602 -17.44 -34.10 5.80
N PRO A 603 -17.17 -32.80 5.51
CA PRO A 603 -17.28 -32.25 4.15
C PRO A 603 -16.23 -32.84 3.20
N SER A 604 -16.64 -33.10 1.96
CA SER A 604 -15.78 -33.63 0.90
C SER A 604 -15.11 -32.49 0.15
N ALA A 605 -13.77 -32.47 0.15
CA ALA A 605 -12.95 -31.46 -0.51
C ALA A 605 -13.33 -31.29 -2.00
N SER A 606 -13.67 -30.07 -2.39
CA SER A 606 -13.83 -29.70 -3.80
C SER A 606 -12.50 -29.21 -4.37
N ALA A 607 -12.05 -29.83 -5.45
CA ALA A 607 -10.80 -29.48 -6.12
C ALA A 607 -10.99 -28.20 -6.96
N GLY A 608 -10.66 -27.04 -6.37
CA GLY A 608 -10.54 -25.75 -7.07
C GLY A 608 -9.21 -25.63 -7.81
N GLN A 609 -9.29 -25.31 -9.10
CA GLN A 609 -8.20 -25.38 -10.08
C GLN A 609 -7.09 -24.35 -9.88
N ASP A 610 -5.84 -24.84 -10.00
CA ASP A 610 -4.59 -24.09 -9.90
C ASP A 610 -4.39 -23.01 -10.97
N GLY A 611 -3.63 -22.00 -10.55
CA GLY A 611 -3.28 -20.79 -11.27
C GLY A 611 -2.68 -20.99 -12.66
N SER A 612 -3.18 -20.20 -13.61
CA SER A 612 -2.62 -20.12 -14.95
C SER A 612 -1.17 -19.59 -14.92
N THR A 613 -0.21 -20.46 -15.29
CA THR A 613 1.22 -20.16 -15.44
C THR A 613 1.57 -19.34 -16.69
N LEU A 614 0.55 -18.90 -17.45
CA LEU A 614 0.68 -18.21 -18.73
C LEU A 614 1.48 -16.89 -18.69
N PRO A 615 1.42 -16.04 -17.63
CA PRO A 615 2.15 -14.77 -17.61
C PRO A 615 3.68 -14.97 -17.54
N TRP A 616 4.12 -16.00 -16.80
CA TRP A 616 5.55 -16.28 -16.58
C TRP A 616 6.25 -16.80 -17.83
N LEU A 617 5.53 -17.53 -18.68
CA LEU A 617 6.06 -18.03 -19.96
C LEU A 617 6.29 -16.90 -20.98
N VAL A 618 5.44 -15.87 -20.98
CA VAL A 618 5.57 -14.71 -21.88
C VAL A 618 6.71 -13.78 -21.44
N ALA A 619 6.90 -13.59 -20.13
CA ALA A 619 8.01 -12.82 -19.58
C ALA A 619 9.38 -13.51 -19.82
N GLY A 620 9.45 -14.85 -19.69
CA GLY A 620 10.65 -15.61 -20.00
C GLY A 620 11.03 -15.57 -21.48
N ALA A 621 10.05 -15.66 -22.38
CA ALA A 621 10.27 -15.66 -23.84
C ALA A 621 10.80 -14.32 -24.37
N THR A 622 10.33 -13.20 -23.83
CA THR A 622 10.76 -11.84 -24.24
C THR A 622 12.19 -11.52 -23.79
N LEU A 623 12.57 -11.96 -22.58
CA LEU A 623 13.92 -11.81 -22.04
C LEU A 623 14.94 -12.66 -22.82
N ALA A 624 14.55 -13.89 -23.19
CA ALA A 624 15.36 -14.77 -24.03
C ALA A 624 15.56 -14.21 -25.44
N ALA A 625 14.53 -13.61 -26.05
CA ALA A 625 14.62 -12.99 -27.37
C ALA A 625 15.58 -11.78 -27.39
N GLY A 626 15.56 -10.95 -26.34
CA GLY A 626 16.48 -9.81 -26.20
C GLY A 626 17.94 -10.23 -26.03
N LEU A 627 18.19 -11.26 -25.21
CA LEU A 627 19.54 -11.82 -25.01
C LEU A 627 20.07 -12.53 -26.26
N ALA A 628 19.20 -13.22 -27.00
CA ALA A 628 19.55 -13.86 -28.27
C ALA A 628 19.90 -12.82 -29.35
N ALA A 629 19.15 -11.72 -29.46
CA ALA A 629 19.45 -10.63 -30.39
C ALA A 629 20.80 -9.95 -30.07
N TRP A 630 21.10 -9.73 -28.78
CA TRP A 630 22.38 -9.19 -28.32
C TRP A 630 23.55 -10.14 -28.61
N TRP A 631 23.36 -11.44 -28.38
CA TRP A 631 24.38 -12.47 -28.63
C TRP A 631 24.66 -12.67 -30.13
N VAL A 632 23.62 -12.66 -30.97
CA VAL A 632 23.76 -12.72 -32.44
C VAL A 632 24.45 -11.46 -32.97
N TRP A 633 24.15 -10.28 -32.42
CA TRP A 633 24.84 -9.04 -32.77
C TRP A 633 26.33 -9.07 -32.36
N ARG A 634 26.64 -9.57 -31.16
CA ARG A 634 28.02 -9.71 -30.65
C ARG A 634 28.85 -10.72 -31.46
N ARG A 635 28.22 -11.78 -31.99
CA ARG A 635 28.88 -12.80 -32.82
C ARG A 635 29.12 -12.39 -34.28
N ARG A 636 28.57 -11.26 -34.74
CA ARG A 636 28.84 -10.70 -36.08
C ARG A 636 30.06 -9.79 -36.15
N LEU A 637 30.81 -9.63 -35.06
CA LEU A 637 32.14 -9.01 -35.06
C LEU A 637 33.19 -10.04 -35.53
N PRO A 638 34.16 -9.66 -36.39
CA PRO A 638 35.21 -10.58 -36.83
C PRO A 638 35.93 -11.22 -35.62
N SER A 639 36.16 -12.53 -35.62
CA SER A 639 36.83 -13.25 -34.52
C SER A 639 38.30 -12.85 -34.38
N ASP A 640 38.90 -12.32 -35.44
CA ASP A 640 40.29 -11.92 -35.52
C ASP A 640 40.54 -10.55 -34.85
N PRO A 641 41.39 -10.48 -33.81
CA PRO A 641 41.66 -9.24 -33.08
C PRO A 641 42.31 -8.15 -33.93
N VAL A 642 43.07 -8.52 -34.97
CA VAL A 642 43.74 -7.57 -35.87
C VAL A 642 42.73 -6.90 -36.80
N LEU A 643 41.82 -7.69 -37.37
CA LEU A 643 40.74 -7.17 -38.21
C LEU A 643 39.79 -6.27 -37.41
N ARG A 644 39.50 -6.62 -36.16
CA ARG A 644 38.70 -5.76 -35.26
C ARG A 644 39.38 -4.43 -35.00
N ALA A 645 40.65 -4.42 -34.59
CA ALA A 645 41.40 -3.21 -34.28
C ALA A 645 41.48 -2.26 -35.49
N TYR A 646 41.75 -2.81 -36.68
CA TYR A 646 41.80 -2.02 -37.92
C TYR A 646 40.42 -1.48 -38.31
N TRP A 647 39.36 -2.28 -38.19
CA TRP A 647 37.99 -1.83 -38.48
C TRP A 647 37.53 -0.72 -37.52
N SER A 648 37.84 -0.83 -36.22
CA SER A 648 37.58 0.24 -35.26
C SER A 648 38.39 1.51 -35.54
N MET A 649 39.63 1.38 -36.02
CA MET A 649 40.45 2.51 -36.47
C MET A 649 39.82 3.21 -37.68
N GLU A 650 39.32 2.47 -38.67
CA GLU A 650 38.61 3.05 -39.82
C GLU A 650 37.30 3.73 -39.42
N LEU A 651 36.56 3.14 -38.49
CA LEU A 651 35.30 3.71 -38.01
C LEU A 651 35.53 5.01 -37.21
N ALA A 652 36.57 5.04 -36.39
CA ALA A 652 36.99 6.25 -35.67
C ALA A 652 37.57 7.30 -36.62
N GLY A 653 38.44 6.90 -37.56
CA GLY A 653 39.03 7.79 -38.57
C GLY A 653 37.98 8.43 -39.47
N ALA A 654 36.98 7.67 -39.92
CA ALA A 654 35.86 8.20 -40.69
C ALA A 654 35.05 9.23 -39.91
N ARG A 655 34.89 9.06 -38.59
CA ARG A 655 34.24 10.03 -37.70
C ARG A 655 35.08 11.29 -37.47
N LEU A 656 36.40 11.16 -37.49
CA LEU A 656 37.34 12.29 -37.43
C LEU A 656 37.45 13.07 -38.76
N GLY A 657 36.65 12.69 -39.77
CA GLY A 657 36.64 13.31 -41.10
C GLY A 657 37.73 12.81 -42.04
N VAL A 658 38.44 11.74 -41.68
CA VAL A 658 39.52 11.15 -42.50
C VAL A 658 38.91 10.20 -43.52
N GLY A 659 38.71 10.70 -44.74
CA GLY A 659 38.22 9.91 -45.86
C GLY A 659 39.26 8.91 -46.36
N ASN A 660 38.87 7.65 -46.54
CA ASN A 660 39.71 6.65 -47.20
C ASN A 660 39.62 6.87 -48.73
N LEU A 661 40.54 7.71 -49.26
CA LEU A 661 40.66 8.14 -50.67
C LEU A 661 41.53 7.16 -51.50
N GLY A 662 41.45 5.85 -51.23
CA GLY A 662 42.30 4.86 -51.90
C GLY A 662 43.71 4.73 -51.29
N ALA A 663 43.88 5.20 -50.06
CA ALA A 663 45.12 5.09 -49.30
C ALA A 663 45.39 3.63 -48.88
N THR A 664 46.66 3.23 -48.86
CA THR A 664 47.09 1.98 -48.24
C THR A 664 46.79 1.99 -46.73
N PRO A 665 46.64 0.83 -46.05
CA PRO A 665 46.39 0.79 -44.61
C PRO A 665 47.37 1.63 -43.77
N ARG A 666 48.66 1.65 -44.15
CA ARG A 666 49.67 2.49 -43.50
C ARG A 666 49.45 3.98 -43.72
N GLU A 667 49.16 4.39 -44.95
CA GLU A 667 48.86 5.78 -45.28
C GLU A 667 47.59 6.24 -44.56
N TYR A 668 46.57 5.39 -44.48
CA TYR A 668 45.35 5.70 -43.75
C TYR A 668 45.60 5.87 -42.24
N ALA A 669 46.41 4.99 -41.62
CA ALA A 669 46.81 5.15 -40.23
C ALA A 669 47.58 6.45 -39.96
N LEU A 670 48.45 6.87 -40.89
CA LEU A 670 49.17 8.15 -40.79
C LEU A 670 48.23 9.35 -40.93
N LEU A 671 47.24 9.29 -41.80
CA LEU A 671 46.23 10.35 -41.94
C LEU A 671 45.38 10.48 -40.67
N VAL A 672 44.99 9.35 -40.06
CA VAL A 672 44.27 9.34 -38.78
C VAL A 672 45.17 9.87 -37.65
N ALA A 673 46.43 9.45 -37.59
CA ALA A 673 47.39 9.94 -36.59
C ALA A 673 47.65 11.45 -36.70
N ARG A 674 47.83 11.95 -37.93
CA ARG A 674 47.98 13.38 -38.21
C ARG A 674 46.74 14.14 -37.75
N ARG A 675 45.55 13.62 -38.08
CA ARG A 675 44.28 14.23 -37.67
C ARG A 675 44.11 14.22 -36.15
N VAL A 676 44.56 13.18 -35.47
CA VAL A 676 44.58 13.12 -34.00
C VAL A 676 45.53 14.18 -33.42
N GLY A 677 46.74 14.34 -33.98
CA GLY A 677 47.70 15.35 -33.55
C GLY A 677 47.22 16.79 -33.78
N GLU A 678 46.51 17.05 -34.88
CA GLU A 678 45.84 18.34 -35.14
C GLU A 678 44.75 18.66 -34.09
N LEU A 679 44.13 17.62 -33.50
CA LEU A 679 43.03 17.76 -32.54
C LEU A 679 43.48 17.74 -31.07
N GLN A 680 44.77 17.53 -30.81
CA GLN A 680 45.36 17.53 -29.47
C GLN A 680 46.72 18.28 -29.46
N PRO A 681 46.74 19.62 -29.39
CA PRO A 681 47.98 20.38 -29.41
C PRO A 681 48.80 20.34 -28.11
N ALA A 682 48.22 19.89 -26.99
CA ALA A 682 48.73 20.16 -25.64
C ALA A 682 49.38 18.96 -24.91
N VAL A 683 49.61 17.82 -25.57
CA VAL A 683 50.28 16.67 -24.95
C VAL A 683 51.23 16.02 -25.98
N SER A 684 52.50 16.42 -25.99
CA SER A 684 53.49 15.86 -26.93
C SER A 684 53.62 14.34 -26.78
N ASP A 685 53.61 13.85 -25.53
CA ASP A 685 54.01 12.45 -25.25
C ASP A 685 52.91 11.42 -25.54
N GLY A 686 51.62 11.83 -25.53
CA GLY A 686 50.48 10.94 -25.79
C GLY A 686 50.13 10.80 -27.28
N VAL A 687 50.43 11.82 -28.08
CA VAL A 687 50.18 11.84 -29.52
C VAL A 687 51.16 10.92 -30.25
N ASP A 688 52.43 10.91 -29.85
CA ASP A 688 53.47 10.02 -30.40
C ASP A 688 53.15 8.54 -30.13
N GLY A 689 52.65 8.22 -28.93
CA GLY A 689 52.20 6.87 -28.57
C GLY A 689 50.97 6.39 -29.36
N THR A 690 50.04 7.31 -29.67
CA THR A 690 48.84 6.99 -30.48
C THR A 690 49.21 6.79 -31.95
N ALA A 691 50.11 7.61 -32.50
CA ALA A 691 50.61 7.47 -33.86
C ALA A 691 51.43 6.18 -34.07
N ALA A 692 52.20 5.76 -33.07
CA ALA A 692 52.90 4.48 -33.08
C ALA A 692 51.90 3.30 -33.09
N ALA A 693 50.91 3.31 -32.19
CA ALA A 693 49.90 2.25 -32.10
C ALA A 693 49.03 2.12 -33.36
N LEU A 694 48.65 3.23 -33.99
CA LEU A 694 47.91 3.25 -35.26
C LEU A 694 48.72 2.60 -36.40
N ARG A 695 50.02 2.89 -36.48
CA ARG A 695 50.92 2.27 -37.46
C ARG A 695 51.08 0.77 -37.21
N GLU A 696 51.19 0.34 -35.96
CA GLU A 696 51.26 -1.09 -35.61
C GLU A 696 49.99 -1.85 -36.02
N VAL A 697 48.80 -1.26 -35.85
CA VAL A 697 47.54 -1.85 -36.29
C VAL A 697 47.46 -1.98 -37.82
N ALA A 698 47.92 -0.96 -38.56
CA ALA A 698 47.98 -1.03 -40.01
C ALA A 698 48.98 -2.09 -40.52
N LEU A 699 50.16 -2.17 -39.89
CA LEU A 699 51.17 -3.19 -40.18
C LEU A 699 50.66 -4.59 -39.93
N ALA A 700 50.04 -4.82 -38.76
CA ALA A 700 49.47 -6.10 -38.41
C ALA A 700 48.32 -6.47 -39.35
N TYR A 701 47.49 -5.51 -39.76
CA TYR A 701 46.43 -5.74 -40.74
C TYR A 701 46.98 -6.13 -42.12
N GLU A 702 48.03 -5.46 -42.62
CA GLU A 702 48.68 -5.84 -43.87
C GLU A 702 49.35 -7.22 -43.78
N GLU A 703 50.09 -7.49 -42.70
CA GLU A 703 50.73 -8.79 -42.50
C GLU A 703 49.66 -9.88 -42.40
N ARG A 704 48.54 -9.63 -41.72
CA ARG A 704 47.42 -10.57 -41.63
C ARG A 704 46.70 -10.78 -42.97
N ARG A 705 46.63 -9.73 -43.81
CA ARG A 705 45.99 -9.76 -45.13
C ARG A 705 46.84 -10.46 -46.20
N TYR A 706 48.16 -10.33 -46.13
CA TYR A 706 49.09 -10.93 -47.10
C TYR A 706 49.74 -12.23 -46.60
N ARG A 707 49.72 -12.52 -45.28
CA ARG A 707 50.26 -13.73 -44.64
C ARG A 707 49.34 -14.19 -43.48
N PRO A 708 48.22 -14.85 -43.79
CA PRO A 708 47.22 -15.26 -42.79
C PRO A 708 47.67 -16.36 -41.81
N ASP A 709 48.88 -16.92 -41.96
CA ASP A 709 49.33 -18.09 -41.17
C ASP A 709 50.15 -17.71 -39.91
N ARG A 710 50.49 -16.42 -39.73
CA ARG A 710 51.23 -15.96 -38.54
C ARG A 710 50.29 -15.56 -37.39
N PRO A 711 50.60 -15.95 -36.13
CA PRO A 711 49.85 -15.52 -34.96
C PRO A 711 50.01 -14.02 -34.72
N ALA A 712 48.91 -13.37 -34.33
CA ALA A 712 48.88 -11.93 -34.06
C ALA A 712 49.90 -11.56 -32.96
N THR A 713 50.66 -10.49 -33.20
CA THR A 713 51.74 -10.05 -32.32
C THR A 713 51.22 -9.70 -30.92
N ALA A 714 51.83 -10.29 -29.88
CA ALA A 714 51.43 -10.13 -28.47
C ALA A 714 51.48 -8.68 -27.95
N GLY A 715 52.11 -7.75 -28.69
CA GLY A 715 52.15 -6.32 -28.36
C GLY A 715 50.90 -5.52 -28.77
N LEU A 716 50.16 -5.97 -29.80
CA LEU A 716 49.12 -5.18 -30.47
C LEU A 716 47.96 -4.81 -29.53
N THR A 717 47.55 -5.73 -28.66
CA THR A 717 46.38 -5.54 -27.78
C THR A 717 46.61 -4.52 -26.66
N SER A 718 47.87 -4.25 -26.30
CA SER A 718 48.20 -3.26 -25.26
C SER A 718 48.35 -1.86 -25.85
N ALA A 719 48.99 -1.74 -27.02
CA ALA A 719 49.13 -0.49 -27.76
C ALA A 719 47.77 -0.02 -28.31
N TRP A 720 46.98 -0.94 -28.89
CA TRP A 720 45.64 -0.65 -29.37
C TRP A 720 44.70 -0.22 -28.25
N ARG A 721 44.70 -0.88 -27.08
CA ARG A 721 43.82 -0.45 -25.96
C ARG A 721 44.07 0.97 -25.49
N ARG A 722 45.34 1.44 -25.53
CA ARG A 722 45.70 2.83 -25.21
C ARG A 722 45.23 3.80 -26.31
N ALA A 723 45.42 3.43 -27.57
CA ALA A 723 45.02 4.26 -28.71
C ALA A 723 43.50 4.29 -28.95
N GLU A 724 42.80 3.19 -28.70
CA GLU A 724 41.35 3.03 -28.90
C GLU A 724 40.56 4.00 -28.03
N GLY A 725 40.95 4.14 -26.74
CA GLY A 725 40.34 5.11 -25.84
C GLY A 725 40.49 6.54 -26.37
N VAL A 726 41.70 6.93 -26.80
CA VAL A 726 42.00 8.28 -27.34
C VAL A 726 41.25 8.51 -28.66
N LEU A 727 41.26 7.55 -29.57
CA LEU A 727 40.58 7.62 -30.86
C LEU A 727 39.06 7.75 -30.71
N TRP A 728 38.45 6.97 -29.82
CA TRP A 728 37.02 7.03 -29.59
C TRP A 728 36.60 8.26 -28.79
N LEU A 729 37.44 8.74 -27.86
CA LEU A 729 37.23 10.02 -27.20
C LEU A 729 37.27 11.17 -28.22
N LEU A 730 38.22 11.18 -29.14
CA LEU A 730 38.33 12.21 -30.18
C LEU A 730 37.23 12.07 -31.26
N ALA A 731 36.87 10.84 -31.64
CA ALA A 731 35.81 10.56 -32.61
C ALA A 731 34.41 10.86 -32.05
N ALA A 732 34.21 10.69 -30.75
CA ALA A 732 32.98 11.12 -30.07
C ALA A 732 32.87 12.65 -29.97
N LYS A 733 34.01 13.36 -29.96
CA LYS A 733 34.11 14.83 -29.93
C LYS A 733 33.97 15.51 -31.30
N GLN A 734 33.85 14.77 -32.40
CA GLN A 734 33.91 15.29 -33.79
C GLN A 734 32.62 15.01 -34.60
N LEU A 735 31.44 15.08 -33.98
CA LEU A 735 30.22 14.61 -34.64
C LEU A 735 29.50 15.69 -35.47
N PRO A 736 29.56 15.59 -36.82
CA PRO A 736 28.36 15.89 -37.60
C PRO A 736 27.89 14.76 -38.53
N ARG A 737 26.56 14.75 -38.74
CA ARG A 737 25.67 13.73 -39.35
C ARG A 737 26.01 13.23 -40.77
N ALA A 738 27.08 13.70 -41.42
CA ALA A 738 27.45 13.31 -42.79
C ALA A 738 28.05 11.90 -42.88
N VAL A 739 28.75 11.45 -41.84
CA VAL A 739 29.50 10.17 -41.83
C VAL A 739 28.57 8.95 -41.84
N ALA A 740 27.42 9.03 -41.15
CA ALA A 740 26.42 7.97 -41.13
C ALA A 740 25.75 7.75 -42.50
N ALA A 741 25.74 8.77 -43.38
CA ALA A 741 25.21 8.65 -44.73
C ALA A 741 26.22 8.01 -45.69
N GLN A 742 27.51 8.34 -45.55
CA GLN A 742 28.58 7.79 -46.38
C GLN A 742 28.90 6.32 -46.03
N ALA A 743 28.85 5.96 -44.74
CA ALA A 743 29.00 4.58 -44.28
C ALA A 743 27.84 3.67 -44.75
N ARG A 744 26.60 4.19 -44.76
CA ARG A 744 25.42 3.49 -45.29
C ARG A 744 25.49 3.28 -46.81
N ARG A 745 26.09 4.20 -47.56
CA ARG A 745 26.33 4.03 -49.01
C ARG A 745 27.41 2.98 -49.29
N ARG A 746 28.56 3.06 -48.63
CA ARG A 746 29.66 2.09 -48.80
C ARG A 746 29.27 0.67 -48.37
N TRP A 747 28.42 0.51 -47.35
CA TRP A 747 27.91 -0.80 -46.94
C TRP A 747 27.00 -1.44 -47.99
N ARG A 748 26.14 -0.65 -48.66
CA ARG A 748 25.31 -1.14 -49.78
C ARG A 748 26.13 -1.51 -51.01
N ASP A 749 27.21 -0.78 -51.26
CA ASP A 749 28.11 -1.06 -52.39
C ASP A 749 28.96 -2.32 -52.13
N TRP A 750 29.34 -2.55 -50.87
CA TRP A 750 30.06 -3.75 -50.45
C TRP A 750 29.14 -4.99 -50.47
N SER A 751 27.91 -4.90 -49.96
CA SER A 751 26.96 -6.03 -49.96
C SER A 751 26.54 -6.49 -51.36
N ARG A 752 26.72 -5.65 -52.38
CA ARG A 752 26.47 -6.00 -53.79
C ARG A 752 27.66 -6.70 -54.46
N ARG A 753 28.87 -6.57 -53.90
CA ARG A 753 30.09 -7.16 -54.48
C ARG A 753 30.36 -8.58 -53.98
N ASP A 754 29.95 -8.91 -52.75
CA ASP A 754 30.08 -10.27 -52.19
C ASP A 754 28.92 -11.22 -52.57
N GLY A 755 27.98 -10.77 -53.40
CA GLY A 755 26.87 -11.58 -53.93
C GLY A 755 27.16 -12.28 -55.26
N ARG A 756 28.41 -12.29 -55.73
CA ARG A 756 28.87 -13.11 -56.87
C ARG A 756 30.19 -13.77 -56.53
N ALA A 757 30.11 -14.88 -55.82
CA ALA A 757 31.06 -15.99 -55.86
C ALA A 757 30.29 -17.26 -55.53
#